data_AF-Q2PYS0-F1
#
_entry.id   AF-Q2PYS0-F1
#
_cell.length_a   1.000
_cell.length_b   1.000
_cell.length_c   1.000
_cell.angle_alpha   90.00
_cell.angle_beta   90.00
_cell.angle_gamma   90.00
#
_symmetry.space_group_name_H-M   'P 1'
#
loop_
_entity.id
_entity.type
_entity.pdbx_description
1 polymer ?
#
loop_
_entity_poly.entity_id
_entity_poly.type
_entity_poly.pdbx_seq_one_letter_code
_entity_poly.pdbx_strand_id
1 'polypeptide(L)'
;HLELCRPVFHCGFIIRVKKILECICYFCGRLKADKENVKFSRALHFSNKQKRFKAVWEACKTKTICDAGKEYQDSQNMDDPTQGAQSSKVGCGHKQPMYRKEALKLYATFKADKHSEDSNSDEKLVITAQFVLQTFKKITDADLEIMGLSAQFARPEWMVLSNLPVPPPCVRPSIVVPGMGRGEDDLTHKLSDIIKANDQLKTAEAEGEPTHILDEYEFLLQFHVSTFKDNDVAGLPAATQKSGRPVKSLRARLKGKEGRIRGNLMGKRVDFSARTVITGDPMLSINEVGVPFSIARNLTFPEMVTSYNFEKMQNLVRNGPTQHPGAKYVIRDDGVRIDLRHRRATGDMALQVGFCVERHIDNGDVVIFNRQPSLHKMSMMGHHVRVLPFSTFRLNLSVTSPYNADFDGDEMNMHVPQSHEARSEVLELMMVSKQIVSPQGNKPVMGIVQDSLCGVRKFTKRDCFLSKEFVQNLVLWIPDWNGYIPPPCIQFPVPLWTGKQLLSLLIPTGINMTTFHAAHPDDEKSYISPGDTRVEIVNGEIIAGIICKRTVGAAAGGLIHTIYNELGEVPTTRFLNGTQTLVNYWFMQNSFSIAIGDMIADRETMKKVNQSIADAKIEVARCIEEAQRGTLQPLPGLTVREAFESRVNQALNKARDDAGKMAERSLPEYNNIKQMVVSGSKGSFVNISQMAACVGQQNVESARIPFGFQNRTLPHFTKYDQGPVSRGFVENSYLRGLTPQEFFFHAMGGREGLIDTAVKTAETGYIQRRLVKALEDVMVNYDGTVRNSLGQIVQFCYGEDGMDAAFIEKQRFDNLRLSNLEFENKYLLTVKPSGELNVDSALFDNDAFLDAGISYLAFNKALADEFAQLVSDRNLLRNFVFTSGENEWPMPVNIKRLIRNAQVMFHCHAHRPTNLHPSLVISTVERLLKGLTVIRGNDALSEEANTNATILFKVLVRSILASKRVLEEFHLTTEAFEWLVAEIQNRFNLAQANPGEMVGTLAAQSI
;
A
#
# COMPACT_ATOMS: atom_id res chain seq x y z
N HIS A 1 13.46 2.24 -46.87
CA HIS A 1 12.96 3.57 -46.43
C HIS A 1 12.21 4.19 -47.61
N LEU A 2 11.45 5.26 -47.41
CA LEU A 2 10.77 6.02 -48.47
C LEU A 2 11.39 7.42 -48.52
N GLU A 3 11.92 7.81 -49.68
CA GLU A 3 12.45 9.15 -49.93
C GLU A 3 11.29 10.08 -50.31
N LEU A 4 11.15 11.20 -49.59
CA LEU A 4 10.10 12.17 -49.84
C LEU A 4 10.58 13.20 -50.87
N CYS A 5 9.72 13.56 -51.83
CA CYS A 5 10.03 14.52 -52.89
C CYS A 5 10.40 15.90 -52.32
N ARG A 6 9.66 16.32 -51.29
CA ARG A 6 9.97 17.50 -50.47
C ARG A 6 10.04 17.12 -49.00
N PRO A 7 10.87 17.80 -48.20
CA PRO A 7 10.91 17.55 -46.77
C PRO A 7 9.59 17.92 -46.10
N VAL A 8 9.24 17.19 -45.05
CA VAL A 8 7.96 17.32 -44.35
C VAL A 8 8.21 17.54 -42.87
N PHE A 9 7.44 18.43 -42.23
CA PHE A 9 7.52 18.59 -40.78
C PHE A 9 7.06 17.34 -40.05
N HIS A 10 7.83 16.91 -39.05
CA HIS A 10 7.34 15.91 -38.11
C HIS A 10 6.27 16.53 -37.19
N CYS A 11 5.03 16.04 -37.24
CA CYS A 11 3.90 16.58 -36.46
C CYS A 11 4.19 16.74 -34.96
N GLY A 12 4.84 15.75 -34.34
CA GLY A 12 5.25 15.79 -32.93
C GLY A 12 6.35 16.81 -32.58
N PHE A 13 7.18 17.24 -33.55
CA PHE A 13 8.29 18.16 -33.31
C PHE A 13 8.01 19.59 -33.79
N ILE A 14 6.90 19.86 -34.46
CA ILE A 14 6.62 21.19 -35.04
C ILE A 14 6.69 22.33 -34.01
N ILE A 15 6.28 22.07 -32.75
CA ILE A 15 6.38 23.04 -31.64
C ILE A 15 7.85 23.25 -31.23
N ARG A 16 8.66 22.18 -31.23
CA ARG A 16 10.11 22.27 -30.94
C ARG A 16 10.83 23.00 -32.06
N VAL A 17 10.55 22.67 -33.32
CA VAL A 17 11.06 23.37 -34.50
C VAL A 17 10.77 24.86 -34.41
N LYS A 18 9.53 25.25 -34.12
CA LYS A 18 9.15 26.65 -33.89
C LYS A 18 10.02 27.31 -32.81
N LYS A 19 10.16 26.67 -31.64
CA LYS A 19 10.96 27.23 -30.54
C LYS A 19 12.44 27.37 -30.91
N ILE A 20 13.00 26.43 -31.67
CA ILE A 20 14.39 26.52 -32.13
C ILE A 20 14.54 27.69 -33.11
N LEU A 21 13.62 27.86 -34.07
CA LEU A 21 13.59 29.01 -34.98
C LEU A 21 13.48 30.35 -34.24
N GLU A 22 12.79 30.39 -33.10
CA GLU A 22 12.74 31.57 -32.24
C GLU A 22 14.08 31.85 -31.54
N CYS A 23 14.90 30.83 -31.28
CA CYS A 23 16.22 30.94 -30.64
C CYS A 23 17.32 31.42 -31.58
N ILE A 24 17.26 31.00 -32.85
CA ILE A 24 18.30 31.29 -33.85
C ILE A 24 17.89 32.41 -34.80
N CYS A 25 18.87 33.10 -35.36
CA CYS A 25 18.66 34.12 -36.36
C CYS A 25 18.18 33.51 -37.69
N TYR A 26 17.11 34.07 -38.28
CA TYR A 26 16.52 33.64 -39.55
C TYR A 26 17.52 33.56 -40.71
N PHE A 27 18.47 34.51 -40.77
CA PHE A 27 19.44 34.61 -41.88
C PHE A 27 20.75 33.83 -41.61
N CYS A 28 21.44 34.13 -40.51
CA CYS A 28 22.76 33.55 -40.21
C CYS A 28 22.74 32.25 -39.40
N GLY A 29 21.60 31.81 -38.85
CA GLY A 29 21.49 30.56 -38.09
C GLY A 29 22.17 30.54 -36.71
N ARG A 30 22.80 31.65 -36.28
CA ARG A 30 23.41 31.82 -34.96
C ARG A 30 22.39 32.09 -33.86
N LEU A 31 22.75 31.82 -32.60
CA LEU A 31 21.91 32.17 -31.46
C LEU A 31 21.70 33.69 -31.35
N LYS A 32 20.47 34.12 -31.06
CA LYS A 32 20.13 35.54 -30.92
C LYS A 32 20.64 36.15 -29.61
N ALA A 33 20.78 35.35 -28.57
CA ALA A 33 21.22 35.80 -27.26
C ALA A 33 22.64 35.32 -26.95
N ASP A 34 23.40 36.18 -26.27
CA ASP A 34 24.77 35.94 -25.85
C ASP A 34 24.88 36.02 -24.32
N LYS A 35 26.05 35.69 -23.77
CA LYS A 35 26.38 35.66 -22.35
C LYS A 35 26.18 37.01 -21.63
N GLU A 36 26.18 38.13 -22.37
CA GLU A 36 25.88 39.46 -21.83
C GLU A 36 24.44 39.58 -21.31
N ASN A 37 23.50 38.79 -21.84
CA ASN A 37 22.13 38.79 -21.34
C ASN A 37 22.04 38.01 -20.03
N VAL A 38 21.71 38.70 -18.93
CA VAL A 38 21.56 38.12 -17.58
C VAL A 38 20.64 36.88 -17.58
N LYS A 39 19.55 36.89 -18.35
CA LYS A 39 18.63 35.73 -18.45
C LYS A 39 19.26 34.55 -19.16
N PHE A 40 20.08 34.80 -20.18
CA PHE A 40 20.79 33.77 -20.94
C PHE A 40 21.95 33.19 -20.14
N SER A 41 22.73 34.03 -19.44
CA SER A 41 23.78 33.59 -18.52
C SER A 41 23.21 32.70 -17.40
N ARG A 42 22.10 33.10 -16.77
CA ARG A 42 21.37 32.26 -15.82
C ARG A 42 20.91 30.93 -16.42
N ALA A 43 20.52 30.90 -17.69
CA ALA A 43 20.08 29.69 -18.36
C ALA A 43 21.21 28.64 -18.48
N LEU A 44 22.47 29.07 -18.64
CA LEU A 44 23.63 28.18 -18.78
C LEU A 44 23.94 27.39 -17.50
N HIS A 45 23.57 27.90 -16.33
CA HIS A 45 23.78 27.22 -15.05
C HIS A 45 22.86 26.01 -14.83
N PHE A 46 21.81 25.84 -15.65
CA PHE A 46 20.94 24.67 -15.52
C PHE A 46 21.64 23.41 -16.07
N SER A 47 21.93 22.46 -15.17
CA SER A 47 22.43 21.13 -15.53
C SER A 47 21.42 20.32 -16.36
N ASN A 48 20.12 20.45 -16.06
CA ASN A 48 19.08 19.77 -16.83
C ASN A 48 18.89 20.43 -18.21
N LYS A 49 19.30 19.71 -19.27
CA LYS A 49 19.24 20.15 -20.67
C LYS A 49 17.86 20.64 -21.13
N GLN A 50 16.76 20.05 -20.64
CA GLN A 50 15.40 20.47 -21.04
C GLN A 50 15.01 21.81 -20.39
N LYS A 51 15.36 22.00 -19.11
CA LYS A 51 15.14 23.28 -18.41
C LYS A 51 16.02 24.37 -19.02
N ARG A 52 17.28 24.04 -19.32
CA ARG A 52 18.21 24.91 -20.05
C ARG A 52 17.63 25.39 -21.37
N PHE A 53 17.15 24.48 -22.22
CA PHE A 53 16.52 24.85 -23.50
C PHE A 53 15.33 25.80 -23.32
N LYS A 54 14.47 25.56 -22.32
CA LYS A 54 13.33 26.45 -22.06
C LYS A 54 13.78 27.85 -21.65
N ALA A 55 14.78 27.95 -20.77
CA ALA A 55 15.32 29.24 -20.31
C ALA A 55 16.05 29.99 -21.43
N VAL A 56 16.84 29.29 -22.25
CA VAL A 56 17.49 29.85 -23.45
C VAL A 56 16.44 30.39 -24.43
N TRP A 57 15.39 29.61 -24.70
CA TRP A 57 14.28 30.03 -25.55
C TRP A 57 13.55 31.26 -25.01
N GLU A 58 13.28 31.33 -23.71
CA GLU A 58 12.66 32.51 -23.08
C GLU A 58 13.53 33.77 -23.18
N ALA A 59 14.86 33.63 -23.15
CA ALA A 59 15.80 34.73 -23.35
C ALA A 59 15.89 35.18 -24.82
N CYS A 60 15.79 34.24 -25.77
CA CYS A 60 15.93 34.53 -27.20
C CYS A 60 14.63 35.01 -27.86
N LYS A 61 13.46 34.52 -27.44
CA LYS A 61 12.17 34.83 -28.09
C LYS A 61 11.81 36.32 -28.08
N THR A 62 12.32 37.07 -27.09
CA THR A 62 12.05 38.51 -26.95
C THR A 62 12.95 39.36 -27.84
N LYS A 63 14.04 38.79 -28.39
CA LYS A 63 14.94 39.52 -29.28
C LYS A 63 14.39 39.56 -30.70
N THR A 64 14.06 40.77 -31.15
CA THR A 64 13.55 41.07 -32.49
C THR A 64 14.63 41.49 -33.47
N ILE A 65 15.87 41.65 -33.02
CA ILE A 65 17.05 42.02 -33.83
C ILE A 65 18.18 41.06 -33.46
N CYS A 66 18.97 40.65 -34.46
CA CYS A 66 20.19 39.87 -34.24
C CYS A 66 21.36 40.83 -33.94
N ASP A 67 21.98 40.72 -32.77
CA ASP A 67 23.04 41.64 -32.34
C ASP A 67 24.24 41.56 -33.28
N ALA A 68 24.57 42.65 -33.99
CA ALA A 68 25.64 42.68 -34.97
C ALA A 68 27.03 42.59 -34.32
N GLY A 69 27.93 41.82 -34.94
CA GLY A 69 29.37 41.88 -34.68
C GLY A 69 29.98 43.22 -35.05
N LYS A 70 30.96 43.69 -34.26
CA LYS A 70 31.69 44.94 -34.54
C LYS A 70 32.55 44.91 -35.82
N GLU A 71 32.70 43.76 -36.48
CA GLU A 71 33.56 43.64 -37.68
C GLU A 71 33.03 44.35 -38.94
N TYR A 72 31.80 44.89 -38.94
CA TYR A 72 31.24 45.57 -40.12
C TYR A 72 31.24 47.11 -40.05
N GLN A 73 31.74 47.73 -38.97
CA GLN A 73 31.81 49.20 -38.85
C GLN A 73 33.23 49.79 -38.99
N ASP A 74 34.29 48.98 -38.98
CA ASP A 74 35.68 49.46 -38.98
C ASP A 74 36.41 49.33 -40.32
N SER A 75 35.71 49.53 -41.46
CA SER A 75 36.37 49.67 -42.77
C SER A 75 36.66 51.13 -43.17
N GLN A 76 36.64 52.08 -42.21
CA GLN A 76 36.96 53.49 -42.49
C GLN A 76 37.98 54.17 -41.56
N ASN A 77 38.55 53.53 -40.53
CA ASN A 77 39.65 54.14 -39.78
C ASN A 77 40.70 53.09 -39.39
N MET A 78 41.84 53.14 -40.10
CA MET A 78 43.10 52.61 -39.60
C MET A 78 43.66 53.61 -38.58
N ASP A 79 43.96 53.13 -37.36
CA ASP A 79 45.05 53.56 -36.45
C ASP A 79 44.63 53.38 -34.98
N ASP A 80 44.91 52.20 -34.40
CA ASP A 80 45.59 52.06 -33.10
C ASP A 80 45.68 50.58 -32.64
N PRO A 81 46.86 50.02 -32.31
CA PRO A 81 47.02 48.63 -31.91
C PRO A 81 47.22 48.48 -30.38
N THR A 82 46.29 48.92 -29.53
CA THR A 82 46.33 48.56 -28.09
C THR A 82 44.96 48.62 -27.43
N GLN A 83 44.22 47.48 -27.44
CA GLN A 83 43.40 47.00 -26.31
C GLN A 83 42.80 45.63 -26.64
N GLY A 84 43.37 44.58 -26.06
CA GLY A 84 42.83 43.22 -26.12
C GLY A 84 41.76 42.98 -25.04
N ALA A 85 40.54 42.65 -25.46
CA ALA A 85 39.66 41.64 -24.89
C ALA A 85 38.34 41.62 -25.69
N GLN A 86 38.14 40.52 -26.41
CA GLN A 86 37.07 40.24 -27.37
C GLN A 86 35.65 40.50 -26.83
N SER A 87 34.89 41.40 -27.46
CA SER A 87 33.42 41.32 -27.44
C SER A 87 32.97 40.40 -28.58
N SER A 88 32.61 39.15 -28.27
CA SER A 88 32.22 38.10 -29.22
C SER A 88 30.84 38.32 -29.84
N LYS A 89 30.57 39.47 -30.44
CA LYS A 89 29.31 39.69 -31.14
C LYS A 89 29.42 39.05 -32.53
N VAL A 90 28.65 37.99 -32.79
CA VAL A 90 28.70 37.17 -34.04
C VAL A 90 27.34 37.10 -34.74
N GLY A 91 26.54 38.18 -34.67
CA GLY A 91 25.25 38.25 -35.36
C GLY A 91 25.29 39.15 -36.61
N CYS A 92 24.25 39.03 -37.45
CA CYS A 92 24.18 39.68 -38.77
C CYS A 92 23.38 41.00 -38.80
N GLY A 93 22.91 41.53 -37.66
CA GLY A 93 22.21 42.83 -37.60
C GLY A 93 20.75 42.85 -38.10
N HIS A 94 20.27 41.77 -38.72
CA HIS A 94 18.96 41.76 -39.36
C HIS A 94 17.80 41.60 -38.36
N LYS A 95 16.64 42.21 -38.72
CA LYS A 95 15.37 42.03 -38.00
C LYS A 95 14.90 40.58 -38.07
N GLN A 96 14.28 40.13 -36.99
CA GLN A 96 13.84 38.76 -36.80
C GLN A 96 12.32 38.67 -36.89
N PRO A 97 11.77 37.69 -37.62
CA PRO A 97 10.33 37.51 -37.70
C PRO A 97 9.78 36.91 -36.41
N MET A 98 8.49 37.16 -36.16
CA MET A 98 7.72 36.42 -35.15
C MET A 98 7.10 35.19 -35.80
N TYR A 99 7.23 34.03 -35.15
CA TYR A 99 6.71 32.77 -35.68
C TYR A 99 5.34 32.43 -35.08
N ARG A 100 4.37 32.10 -35.92
CA ARG A 100 3.05 31.57 -35.51
C ARG A 100 2.81 30.21 -36.15
N LYS A 101 2.11 29.34 -35.41
CA LYS A 101 1.71 28.01 -35.89
C LYS A 101 0.21 28.02 -36.13
N GLU A 102 -0.22 27.63 -37.31
CA GLU A 102 -1.63 27.39 -37.63
C GLU A 102 -1.72 25.97 -38.23
N ALA A 103 -2.37 25.05 -37.50
CA ALA A 103 -2.42 23.61 -37.82
C ALA A 103 -1.03 22.99 -38.10
N LEU A 104 -0.72 22.65 -39.36
CA LEU A 104 0.56 22.07 -39.81
C LEU A 104 1.50 23.08 -40.47
N LYS A 105 1.09 24.34 -40.65
CA LYS A 105 1.90 25.39 -41.28
C LYS A 105 2.53 26.30 -40.21
N LEU A 106 3.71 26.81 -40.53
CA LEU A 106 4.41 27.84 -39.75
C LEU A 106 4.43 29.13 -40.57
N TYR A 107 4.12 30.25 -39.92
CA TYR A 107 4.12 31.58 -40.54
C TYR A 107 5.15 32.47 -39.84
N ALA A 108 5.91 33.24 -40.60
CA ALA A 108 6.76 34.32 -40.14
C ALA A 108 6.10 35.67 -40.43
N THR A 109 6.01 36.54 -39.43
CA THR A 109 5.56 37.92 -39.62
C THR A 109 6.68 38.88 -39.28
N PHE A 110 7.08 39.72 -40.23
CA PHE A 110 8.00 40.84 -40.00
C PHE A 110 7.18 42.09 -39.63
N LYS A 111 7.54 42.77 -38.54
CA LYS A 111 6.89 44.02 -38.16
C LYS A 111 7.42 45.17 -39.03
N ALA A 112 6.51 45.93 -39.63
CA ALA A 112 6.85 47.14 -40.38
C ALA A 112 7.44 48.24 -39.45
N ASP A 113 8.30 49.10 -40.00
CA ASP A 113 8.81 50.27 -39.28
C ASP A 113 7.74 51.35 -39.19
N LYS A 114 7.55 51.92 -38.00
CA LYS A 114 6.58 52.99 -37.74
C LYS A 114 6.87 54.31 -38.48
N HIS A 115 7.91 54.39 -39.31
CA HIS A 115 8.39 55.61 -39.96
C HIS A 115 8.31 55.59 -41.50
N SER A 116 7.80 54.53 -42.13
CA SER A 116 7.57 54.49 -43.59
C SER A 116 6.08 54.64 -43.88
N GLU A 117 5.67 55.74 -44.52
CA GLU A 117 4.26 56.04 -44.86
C GLU A 117 3.64 55.09 -45.92
N ASP A 118 4.44 54.21 -46.56
CA ASP A 118 4.00 53.40 -47.71
C ASP A 118 3.82 51.87 -47.47
N SER A 119 3.90 51.35 -46.24
CA SER A 119 3.69 49.90 -46.00
C SER A 119 2.92 49.59 -44.71
N ASN A 120 1.59 49.66 -44.79
CA ASN A 120 0.69 49.48 -43.64
C ASN A 120 0.26 48.02 -43.37
N SER A 121 0.99 47.01 -43.89
CA SER A 121 0.68 45.60 -43.64
C SER A 121 1.92 44.80 -43.25
N ASP A 122 1.87 44.18 -42.06
CA ASP A 122 2.86 43.17 -41.64
C ASP A 122 2.89 42.04 -42.68
N GLU A 123 4.05 41.80 -43.31
CA GLU A 123 4.22 40.72 -44.28
C GLU A 123 4.16 39.35 -43.57
N LYS A 124 3.12 38.56 -43.89
CA LYS A 124 2.92 37.20 -43.38
C LYS A 124 3.43 36.18 -44.41
N LEU A 125 4.59 35.60 -44.15
CA LEU A 125 5.24 34.61 -45.02
C LEU A 125 5.00 33.19 -44.50
N VAL A 126 4.69 32.24 -45.39
CA VAL A 126 4.64 30.81 -45.06
C VAL A 126 6.05 30.26 -45.07
N ILE A 127 6.42 29.54 -44.01
CA ILE A 127 7.73 28.90 -43.90
C ILE A 127 7.61 27.45 -44.35
N THR A 128 8.31 27.13 -45.44
CA THR A 128 8.41 25.76 -45.97
C THR A 128 9.35 24.91 -45.11
N ALA A 129 9.12 23.60 -45.09
CA ALA A 129 9.99 22.66 -44.37
C ALA A 129 11.42 22.64 -44.94
N GLN A 130 11.58 22.87 -46.24
CA GLN A 130 12.87 23.00 -46.91
C GLN A 130 13.69 24.18 -46.38
N PHE A 131 13.06 25.34 -46.20
CA PHE A 131 13.72 26.51 -45.61
C PHE A 131 14.22 26.22 -44.19
N VAL A 132 13.41 25.57 -43.36
CA VAL A 132 13.79 25.20 -41.99
C VAL A 132 14.96 24.22 -41.98
N LEU A 133 14.95 23.21 -42.85
CA LEU A 133 16.03 22.23 -42.96
C LEU A 133 17.36 22.91 -43.30
N GLN A 134 17.36 23.83 -44.28
CA GLN A 134 18.56 24.60 -44.64
C GLN A 134 19.03 25.50 -43.50
N THR A 135 18.10 26.15 -42.79
CA THR A 135 18.42 27.02 -41.65
C THR A 135 19.02 26.22 -40.49
N PHE A 136 18.49 25.03 -40.20
CA PHE A 136 18.99 24.18 -39.12
C PHE A 136 20.37 23.59 -39.40
N LYS A 137 20.70 23.31 -40.67
CA LYS A 137 22.05 22.88 -41.07
C LYS A 137 23.13 23.95 -40.84
N LYS A 138 22.75 25.23 -40.75
CA LYS A 138 23.69 26.34 -40.46
C LYS A 138 24.06 26.44 -38.98
N ILE A 139 23.34 25.76 -38.08
CA ILE A 139 23.59 25.84 -36.64
C ILE A 139 24.88 25.09 -36.30
N THR A 140 25.77 25.72 -35.54
CA THR A 140 27.02 25.07 -35.12
C THR A 140 26.82 24.16 -33.91
N ASP A 141 27.68 23.15 -33.75
CA ASP A 141 27.55 22.18 -32.64
C ASP A 141 27.71 22.86 -31.27
N ALA A 142 28.54 23.90 -31.16
CA ALA A 142 28.66 24.71 -29.96
C ALA A 142 27.34 25.40 -29.58
N ASP A 143 26.62 25.95 -30.57
CA ASP A 143 25.31 26.56 -30.36
C ASP A 143 24.25 25.52 -29.95
N LEU A 144 24.35 24.29 -30.46
CA LEU A 144 23.48 23.17 -30.06
C LEU A 144 23.67 22.79 -28.60
N GLU A 145 24.92 22.66 -28.15
CA GLU A 145 25.23 22.34 -26.77
C GLU A 145 24.74 23.44 -25.82
N ILE A 146 25.00 24.71 -26.16
CA ILE A 146 24.52 25.88 -25.41
C ILE A 146 22.99 25.85 -25.27
N MET A 147 22.26 25.57 -26.36
CA MET A 147 20.80 25.43 -26.32
C MET A 147 20.30 24.27 -25.44
N GLY A 148 21.13 23.28 -25.14
CA GLY A 148 20.68 22.06 -24.45
C GLY A 148 20.23 20.94 -25.39
N LEU A 149 20.69 20.95 -26.64
CA LEU A 149 20.49 19.88 -27.61
C LEU A 149 21.76 19.00 -27.69
N SER A 150 21.65 17.86 -28.39
CA SER A 150 22.76 16.92 -28.55
C SER A 150 23.21 16.90 -30.02
N ALA A 151 24.46 17.25 -30.29
CA ALA A 151 25.04 17.20 -31.64
C ALA A 151 25.10 15.76 -32.19
N GLN A 152 25.30 14.77 -31.33
CA GLN A 152 25.43 13.36 -31.74
C GLN A 152 24.10 12.65 -31.95
N PHE A 153 23.12 12.89 -31.07
CA PHE A 153 21.89 12.08 -31.00
C PHE A 153 20.61 12.82 -31.41
N ALA A 154 20.62 14.15 -31.43
CA ALA A 154 19.39 14.94 -31.64
C ALA A 154 19.66 16.27 -32.33
N ARG A 155 20.23 16.24 -33.55
CA ARG A 155 20.40 17.47 -34.34
C ARG A 155 19.03 18.04 -34.77
N PRO A 156 18.85 19.38 -34.75
CA PRO A 156 17.57 20.01 -35.10
C PRO A 156 17.06 19.66 -36.50
N GLU A 157 17.97 19.54 -37.47
CA GLU A 157 17.64 19.18 -38.86
C GLU A 157 16.92 17.83 -38.99
N TRP A 158 17.16 16.88 -38.08
CA TRP A 158 16.50 15.57 -38.08
C TRP A 158 15.03 15.63 -37.62
N MET A 159 14.57 16.77 -37.10
CA MET A 159 13.15 16.98 -36.78
C MET A 159 12.30 17.23 -38.04
N VAL A 160 12.94 17.53 -39.17
CA VAL A 160 12.32 17.62 -40.50
C VAL A 160 12.61 16.32 -41.25
N LEU A 161 11.56 15.69 -41.78
CA LEU A 161 11.65 14.38 -42.42
C LEU A 161 11.95 14.56 -43.91
N SER A 162 13.14 14.16 -44.35
CA SER A 162 13.44 13.94 -45.76
C SER A 162 13.22 12.47 -46.15
N ASN A 163 13.57 11.55 -45.24
CA ASN A 163 13.41 10.11 -45.43
C ASN A 163 12.45 9.55 -44.38
N LEU A 164 11.37 8.89 -44.82
CA LEU A 164 10.42 8.24 -43.93
C LEU A 164 10.78 6.75 -43.76
N PRO A 165 11.04 6.27 -42.52
CA PRO A 165 11.24 4.85 -42.28
C PRO A 165 9.91 4.10 -42.45
N VAL A 166 9.91 3.06 -43.28
CA VAL A 166 8.75 2.19 -43.52
C VAL A 166 8.81 1.01 -42.55
N PRO A 167 7.82 0.84 -41.65
CA PRO A 167 7.84 -0.27 -40.71
C PRO A 167 7.68 -1.62 -41.44
N PRO A 168 8.37 -2.68 -40.98
CA PRO A 168 8.26 -4.01 -41.57
C PRO A 168 6.88 -4.65 -41.31
N PRO A 169 6.51 -5.72 -42.05
CA PRO A 169 5.21 -6.41 -41.90
C PRO A 169 4.88 -6.88 -40.48
N CYS A 170 5.88 -7.20 -39.64
CA CYS A 170 5.63 -7.58 -38.25
C CYS A 170 4.98 -6.47 -37.39
N VAL A 171 5.12 -5.20 -37.79
CA VAL A 171 4.46 -4.05 -37.14
C VAL A 171 3.08 -3.76 -37.75
N ARG A 172 2.87 -4.16 -39.01
CA ARG A 172 1.67 -3.93 -39.83
C ARG A 172 1.18 -5.25 -40.47
N PRO A 173 0.69 -6.20 -39.66
CA PRO A 173 0.39 -7.55 -40.12
C PRO A 173 -0.80 -7.56 -41.09
N SER A 174 -0.68 -8.34 -42.16
CA SER A 174 -1.80 -8.64 -43.07
C SER A 174 -2.61 -9.80 -42.53
N ILE A 175 -3.95 -9.70 -42.54
CA ILE A 175 -4.86 -10.78 -42.16
C ILE A 175 -5.33 -11.46 -43.44
N VAL A 176 -5.05 -12.76 -43.56
CA VAL A 176 -5.58 -13.60 -44.64
C VAL A 176 -6.77 -14.35 -44.09
N VAL A 177 -7.96 -14.05 -44.60
CA VAL A 177 -9.17 -14.83 -44.28
C VAL A 177 -9.29 -15.94 -45.33
N PRO A 178 -9.46 -17.22 -44.96
CA PRO A 178 -9.63 -18.28 -45.94
C PRO A 178 -10.88 -17.99 -46.80
N GLY A 179 -10.73 -17.88 -48.12
CA GLY A 179 -11.83 -17.67 -49.07
C GLY A 179 -12.27 -16.21 -49.30
N MET A 180 -11.84 -15.26 -48.47
CA MET A 180 -12.01 -13.81 -48.70
C MET A 180 -10.63 -13.17 -48.85
N GLY A 181 -10.49 -12.17 -49.72
CA GLY A 181 -9.20 -11.55 -50.04
C GLY A 181 -8.38 -11.05 -48.83
N ARG A 182 -7.17 -10.57 -49.09
CA ARG A 182 -6.26 -10.08 -48.03
C ARG A 182 -6.80 -8.79 -47.40
N GLY A 183 -6.92 -8.77 -46.08
CA GLY A 183 -7.16 -7.56 -45.29
C GLY A 183 -5.83 -6.98 -44.82
N GLU A 184 -5.46 -5.81 -45.34
CA GLU A 184 -4.23 -5.12 -44.94
C GLU A 184 -4.43 -4.24 -43.70
N ASP A 185 -3.35 -4.01 -42.95
CA ASP A 185 -3.37 -3.16 -41.76
C ASP A 185 -3.62 -1.67 -42.10
N ASP A 186 -4.27 -0.94 -41.19
CA ASP A 186 -4.51 0.51 -41.24
C ASP A 186 -3.25 1.33 -41.65
N LEU A 187 -2.07 0.94 -41.15
CA LEU A 187 -0.80 1.60 -41.48
C LEU A 187 -0.37 1.34 -42.93
N THR A 188 -0.62 0.14 -43.46
CA THR A 188 -0.31 -0.21 -44.85
C THR A 188 -1.15 0.63 -45.81
N HIS A 189 -2.46 0.79 -45.53
CA HIS A 189 -3.33 1.67 -46.32
C HIS A 189 -2.82 3.12 -46.31
N LYS A 190 -2.46 3.64 -45.14
CA LYS A 190 -1.98 5.02 -45.05
C LYS A 190 -0.61 5.22 -45.70
N LEU A 191 0.28 4.22 -45.64
CA LEU A 191 1.54 4.24 -46.39
C LEU A 191 1.32 4.25 -47.90
N SER A 192 0.32 3.51 -48.41
CA SER A 192 -0.05 3.57 -49.82
C SER A 192 -0.49 4.97 -50.22
N ASP A 193 -1.28 5.66 -49.39
CA ASP A 193 -1.68 7.05 -49.67
C ASP A 193 -0.49 8.02 -49.64
N ILE A 194 0.48 7.82 -48.73
CA ILE A 194 1.71 8.63 -48.69
C ILE A 194 2.52 8.45 -49.98
N ILE A 195 2.67 7.22 -50.46
CA ILE A 195 3.41 6.93 -51.70
C ILE A 195 2.71 7.60 -52.88
N LYS A 196 1.37 7.46 -52.98
CA LYS A 196 0.59 8.11 -54.05
C LYS A 196 0.75 9.64 -54.04
N ALA A 197 0.63 10.28 -52.88
CA ALA A 197 0.81 11.72 -52.75
C ALA A 197 2.24 12.16 -53.10
N ASN A 198 3.25 11.35 -52.74
CA ASN A 198 4.65 11.62 -53.04
C ASN A 198 4.96 11.50 -54.52
N ASP A 199 4.44 10.47 -55.19
CA ASP A 199 4.61 10.27 -56.64
C ASP A 199 3.87 11.36 -57.42
N GLN A 200 2.66 11.75 -57.00
CA GLN A 200 1.92 12.86 -57.60
C GLN A 200 2.68 14.19 -57.52
N LEU A 201 3.24 14.53 -56.34
CA LEU A 201 4.04 15.73 -56.17
C LEU A 201 5.30 15.70 -57.07
N LYS A 202 5.94 14.52 -57.19
CA LYS A 202 7.13 14.33 -58.02
C LYS A 202 6.82 14.51 -59.51
N THR A 203 5.69 14.00 -59.98
CA THR A 203 5.24 14.19 -61.37
C THR A 203 4.91 15.66 -61.63
N ALA A 204 4.15 16.31 -60.75
CA ALA A 204 3.79 17.72 -60.90
C ALA A 204 5.02 18.65 -60.93
N GLU A 205 6.05 18.35 -60.12
CA GLU A 205 7.32 19.10 -60.12
C GLU A 205 8.13 18.86 -61.41
N ALA A 206 8.07 17.66 -61.99
CA ALA A 206 8.72 17.32 -63.26
C ALA A 206 8.02 17.96 -64.48
N GLU A 207 6.70 18.09 -64.43
CA GLU A 207 5.87 18.70 -65.49
C GLU A 207 5.92 20.25 -65.46
N GLY A 208 6.47 20.84 -64.39
CA GLY A 208 6.61 22.29 -64.27
C GLY A 208 5.31 23.01 -63.89
N GLU A 209 4.45 22.35 -63.11
CA GLU A 209 3.16 22.90 -62.65
C GLU A 209 3.34 24.20 -61.84
N PRO A 210 2.34 25.12 -61.85
CA PRO A 210 2.35 26.34 -61.06
C PRO A 210 2.60 26.12 -59.55
N THR A 211 3.30 27.06 -58.92
CA THR A 211 3.73 26.98 -57.51
C THR A 211 2.57 26.77 -56.52
N HIS A 212 1.40 27.39 -56.76
CA HIS A 212 0.22 27.20 -55.92
C HIS A 212 -0.26 25.73 -55.89
N ILE A 213 -0.19 25.03 -57.02
CA ILE A 213 -0.60 23.61 -57.12
C ILE A 213 0.42 22.72 -56.42
N LEU A 214 1.72 23.01 -56.58
CA LEU A 214 2.79 22.31 -55.85
C LEU A 214 2.63 22.45 -54.33
N ASP A 215 2.26 23.64 -53.84
CA ASP A 215 2.03 23.89 -52.42
C ASP A 215 0.82 23.12 -51.86
N GLU A 216 -0.21 22.88 -52.67
CA GLU A 216 -1.36 22.04 -52.30
C GLU A 216 -0.98 20.56 -52.20
N TYR A 217 -0.23 20.04 -53.18
CA TYR A 217 0.28 18.66 -53.14
C TYR A 217 1.30 18.45 -52.01
N GLU A 218 2.16 19.44 -51.74
CA GLU A 218 3.08 19.42 -50.60
C GLU A 218 2.29 19.37 -49.27
N PHE A 219 1.22 20.16 -49.15
CA PHE A 219 0.36 20.14 -47.97
C PHE A 219 -0.38 18.80 -47.82
N LEU A 220 -0.83 18.19 -48.93
CA LEU A 220 -1.44 16.86 -48.92
C LEU A 220 -0.47 15.80 -48.42
N LEU A 221 0.77 15.79 -48.94
CA LEU A 221 1.83 14.89 -48.46
C LEU A 221 2.09 15.10 -46.96
N GLN A 222 2.20 16.36 -46.53
CA GLN A 222 2.35 16.72 -45.12
C GLN A 222 1.19 16.22 -44.25
N PHE A 223 -0.05 16.28 -44.74
CA PHE A 223 -1.22 15.76 -44.06
C PHE A 223 -1.16 14.23 -43.91
N HIS A 224 -0.84 13.49 -44.97
CA HIS A 224 -0.76 12.02 -44.93
C HIS A 224 0.37 11.52 -44.01
N VAL A 225 1.55 12.13 -44.07
CA VAL A 225 2.68 11.80 -43.17
C VAL A 225 2.35 12.13 -41.72
N SER A 226 1.66 13.25 -41.47
CA SER A 226 1.25 13.64 -40.11
C SER A 226 0.23 12.68 -39.52
N THR A 227 -0.83 12.37 -40.27
CA THR A 227 -1.92 11.48 -39.83
C THR A 227 -1.52 10.01 -39.71
N PHE A 228 -0.47 9.58 -40.43
CA PHE A 228 0.17 8.27 -40.22
C PHE A 228 0.77 8.14 -38.80
N LYS A 229 1.40 9.21 -38.30
CA LYS A 229 2.01 9.23 -36.97
C LYS A 229 0.98 9.55 -35.88
N ASP A 230 0.16 10.55 -36.10
CA ASP A 230 -0.85 11.05 -35.17
C ASP A 230 -2.08 11.55 -35.91
N ASN A 231 -3.22 10.86 -35.72
CA ASN A 231 -4.48 11.19 -36.39
C ASN A 231 -5.36 12.15 -35.57
N ASP A 232 -5.01 12.40 -34.30
CA ASP A 232 -5.82 13.21 -33.37
C ASP A 232 -5.28 14.65 -33.26
N VAL A 233 -4.77 15.21 -34.37
CA VAL A 233 -4.20 16.56 -34.39
C VAL A 233 -5.32 17.60 -34.41
N ALA A 234 -5.35 18.49 -33.42
CA ALA A 234 -6.35 19.54 -33.30
C ALA A 234 -6.34 20.49 -34.52
N GLY A 235 -7.52 20.76 -35.08
CA GLY A 235 -7.69 21.66 -36.22
C GLY A 235 -7.50 21.01 -37.59
N LEU A 236 -7.35 19.68 -37.67
CA LEU A 236 -7.34 18.92 -38.92
C LEU A 236 -8.48 17.90 -38.94
N PRO A 237 -9.04 17.57 -40.12
CA PRO A 237 -9.95 16.45 -40.26
C PRO A 237 -9.21 15.13 -40.00
N ALA A 238 -9.84 14.21 -39.27
CA ALA A 238 -9.28 12.89 -39.04
C ALA A 238 -9.26 12.08 -40.34
N ALA A 239 -8.15 11.41 -40.62
CA ALA A 239 -8.07 10.47 -41.73
C ALA A 239 -8.93 9.23 -41.42
N THR A 240 -9.93 8.97 -42.25
CA THR A 240 -10.85 7.84 -42.12
C THR A 240 -10.60 6.81 -43.21
N GLN A 241 -10.97 5.56 -42.93
CA GLN A 241 -11.09 4.52 -43.95
C GLN A 241 -12.34 4.73 -44.80
N LYS A 242 -12.48 3.93 -45.87
CA LYS A 242 -13.70 3.90 -46.71
C LYS A 242 -14.99 3.65 -45.91
N SER A 243 -14.88 3.03 -44.73
CA SER A 243 -15.99 2.77 -43.80
C SER A 243 -16.36 3.95 -42.90
N GLY A 244 -15.65 5.09 -42.97
CA GLY A 244 -15.82 6.23 -42.08
C GLY A 244 -15.13 6.09 -40.71
N ARG A 245 -14.59 4.91 -40.38
CA ARG A 245 -13.81 4.70 -39.15
C ARG A 245 -12.45 5.43 -39.24
N PRO A 246 -12.02 6.15 -38.19
CA PRO A 246 -10.67 6.73 -38.13
C PRO A 246 -9.57 5.67 -38.21
N VAL A 247 -8.54 5.95 -39.00
CA VAL A 247 -7.34 5.09 -39.15
C VAL A 247 -6.55 5.08 -37.84
N LYS A 248 -6.14 3.89 -37.35
CA LYS A 248 -5.30 3.77 -36.15
C LYS A 248 -3.83 4.14 -36.45
N SER A 249 -3.46 5.38 -36.13
CA SER A 249 -2.09 5.90 -36.20
C SER A 249 -1.12 5.23 -35.22
N LEU A 250 0.19 5.43 -35.43
CA LEU A 250 1.24 4.90 -34.53
C LEU A 250 1.08 5.38 -33.08
N ARG A 251 0.79 6.68 -32.86
CA ARG A 251 0.60 7.23 -31.51
C ARG A 251 -0.61 6.60 -30.80
N ALA A 252 -1.72 6.40 -31.52
CA ALA A 252 -2.92 5.77 -30.98
C ALA A 252 -2.68 4.32 -30.56
N ARG A 253 -1.77 3.58 -31.23
CA ARG A 253 -1.38 2.22 -30.83
C ARG A 253 -0.56 2.18 -29.53
N LEU A 254 0.17 3.24 -29.20
CA LEU A 254 1.02 3.30 -28.01
C LEU A 254 0.28 3.85 -26.79
N LYS A 255 -0.59 4.85 -26.98
CA LYS A 255 -1.33 5.55 -25.91
C LYS A 255 -2.56 4.77 -25.46
N GLY A 256 -2.98 5.00 -24.21
CA GLY A 256 -4.26 4.54 -23.68
C GLY A 256 -4.15 3.30 -22.78
N LYS A 257 -5.30 2.78 -22.33
CA LYS A 257 -5.36 1.58 -21.48
C LYS A 257 -5.03 0.32 -22.26
N GLU A 258 -5.56 0.21 -23.47
CA GLU A 258 -5.31 -0.89 -24.41
C GLU A 258 -4.12 -0.63 -25.34
N GLY A 259 -3.44 0.51 -25.19
CA GLY A 259 -2.23 0.82 -25.93
C GLY A 259 -1.08 -0.10 -25.53
N ARG A 260 -0.11 -0.32 -26.42
CA ARG A 260 0.97 -1.29 -26.24
C ARG A 260 1.76 -1.12 -24.93
N ILE A 261 2.01 0.12 -24.50
CA ILE A 261 2.78 0.37 -23.27
C ILE A 261 2.04 -0.18 -22.05
N ARG A 262 0.74 0.12 -21.91
CA ARG A 262 -0.03 -0.30 -20.74
C ARG A 262 -0.59 -1.72 -20.87
N GLY A 263 -1.11 -2.08 -22.04
CA GLY A 263 -1.84 -3.33 -22.27
C GLY A 263 -0.98 -4.51 -22.77
N ASN A 264 0.31 -4.29 -23.07
CA ASN A 264 1.20 -5.39 -23.49
C ASN A 264 2.50 -5.45 -22.70
N LEU A 265 3.08 -4.30 -22.33
CA LEU A 265 4.34 -4.27 -21.56
C LEU A 265 4.07 -4.28 -20.05
N MET A 266 3.17 -3.42 -19.57
CA MET A 266 2.87 -3.32 -18.14
C MET A 266 1.90 -4.39 -17.62
N GLY A 267 0.97 -4.84 -18.45
CA GLY A 267 0.02 -5.88 -18.10
C GLY A 267 -0.32 -6.69 -19.32
N LYS A 268 0.00 -7.99 -19.29
CA LYS A 268 -0.21 -8.92 -20.41
C LYS A 268 -1.09 -10.07 -19.94
N ARG A 269 -1.78 -10.73 -20.87
CA ARG A 269 -2.30 -12.09 -20.61
C ARG A 269 -1.11 -13.05 -20.47
N VAL A 270 -1.16 -13.87 -19.43
CA VAL A 270 -0.08 -14.79 -19.08
C VAL A 270 -0.55 -16.23 -19.21
N ASP A 271 0.33 -17.09 -19.69
CA ASP A 271 0.13 -18.53 -19.70
C ASP A 271 0.32 -19.12 -18.29
N PHE A 272 0.05 -20.42 -18.13
CA PHE A 272 0.18 -21.14 -16.84
C PHE A 272 -0.60 -20.49 -15.68
N SER A 273 -1.79 -19.99 -16.00
CA SER A 273 -2.71 -19.42 -15.03
C SER A 273 -4.09 -20.04 -15.15
N ALA A 274 -4.85 -20.03 -14.05
CA ALA A 274 -6.24 -20.46 -14.01
C ALA A 274 -7.07 -19.52 -13.14
N ARG A 275 -8.39 -19.52 -13.37
CA ARG A 275 -9.35 -18.70 -12.63
C ARG A 275 -10.63 -19.53 -12.42
N THR A 276 -11.15 -19.53 -11.21
CA THR A 276 -12.46 -20.11 -10.87
C THR A 276 -13.00 -19.44 -9.59
N VAL A 277 -14.24 -19.76 -9.27
CA VAL A 277 -14.93 -19.31 -8.05
C VAL A 277 -14.24 -19.86 -6.81
N ILE A 278 -14.18 -19.07 -5.75
CA ILE A 278 -13.62 -19.47 -4.45
C ILE A 278 -14.69 -19.97 -3.48
N THR A 279 -14.29 -20.86 -2.58
CA THR A 279 -15.10 -21.41 -1.50
C THR A 279 -14.26 -21.55 -0.23
N GLY A 280 -14.88 -21.37 0.94
CA GLY A 280 -14.19 -21.53 2.23
C GLY A 280 -14.06 -23.00 2.62
N ASP A 281 -12.90 -23.39 3.11
CA ASP A 281 -12.67 -24.74 3.66
C ASP A 281 -11.87 -24.64 4.98
N PRO A 282 -12.50 -24.93 6.14
CA PRO A 282 -11.84 -24.82 7.45
C PRO A 282 -10.85 -25.95 7.73
N MET A 283 -10.80 -27.00 6.90
CA MET A 283 -9.90 -28.14 7.08
C MET A 283 -8.56 -27.97 6.35
N LEU A 284 -8.46 -26.96 5.48
CA LEU A 284 -7.21 -26.60 4.83
C LEU A 284 -6.33 -25.78 5.74
N SER A 285 -5.01 -25.99 5.67
CA SER A 285 -4.07 -25.08 6.30
C SER A 285 -4.18 -23.68 5.68
N ILE A 286 -3.82 -22.63 6.44
CA ILE A 286 -3.70 -21.28 5.88
C ILE A 286 -2.74 -21.18 4.68
N ASN A 287 -1.73 -22.05 4.61
CA ASN A 287 -0.76 -22.08 3.51
C ASN A 287 -1.26 -22.93 2.33
N GLU A 288 -2.38 -23.64 2.44
CA GLU A 288 -2.89 -24.52 1.40
C GLU A 288 -4.01 -23.84 0.59
N VAL A 289 -4.00 -24.10 -0.72
CA VAL A 289 -5.11 -23.79 -1.62
C VAL A 289 -5.61 -25.08 -2.27
N GLY A 290 -6.91 -25.30 -2.15
CA GLY A 290 -7.60 -26.41 -2.80
C GLY A 290 -7.72 -26.15 -4.30
N VAL A 291 -7.12 -27.01 -5.12
CA VAL A 291 -7.13 -26.90 -6.58
C VAL A 291 -7.94 -28.06 -7.20
N PRO A 292 -8.94 -27.76 -8.04
CA PRO A 292 -9.69 -28.76 -8.80
C PRO A 292 -8.81 -29.69 -9.66
N PHE A 293 -9.17 -30.98 -9.74
CA PHE A 293 -8.52 -31.92 -10.67
C PHE A 293 -8.53 -31.45 -12.13
N SER A 294 -9.58 -30.75 -12.57
CA SER A 294 -9.67 -30.21 -13.94
C SER A 294 -8.57 -29.19 -14.24
N ILE A 295 -8.27 -28.34 -13.26
CA ILE A 295 -7.21 -27.33 -13.34
C ILE A 295 -5.84 -28.00 -13.17
N ALA A 296 -5.71 -28.92 -12.20
CA ALA A 296 -4.46 -29.61 -11.93
C ALA A 296 -3.94 -30.45 -13.10
N ARG A 297 -4.84 -31.11 -13.84
CA ARG A 297 -4.51 -31.82 -15.08
C ARG A 297 -4.15 -30.89 -16.24
N ASN A 298 -4.58 -29.63 -16.19
CA ASN A 298 -4.33 -28.71 -17.29
C ASN A 298 -3.00 -27.94 -17.13
N LEU A 299 -2.73 -27.47 -15.92
CA LEU A 299 -1.53 -26.71 -15.60
C LEU A 299 -0.35 -27.66 -15.38
N THR A 300 0.82 -27.25 -15.85
CA THR A 300 2.04 -28.06 -15.79
C THR A 300 3.19 -27.32 -15.15
N PHE A 301 4.14 -28.09 -14.64
CA PHE A 301 5.44 -27.64 -14.16
C PHE A 301 6.54 -28.40 -14.93
N PRO A 302 7.49 -27.72 -15.59
CA PRO A 302 8.60 -28.35 -16.27
C PRO A 302 9.64 -28.80 -15.25
N GLU A 303 9.75 -30.12 -15.05
CA GLU A 303 10.72 -30.71 -14.13
C GLU A 303 11.82 -31.43 -14.93
N MET A 304 13.08 -31.10 -14.66
CA MET A 304 14.20 -31.82 -15.26
C MET A 304 14.35 -33.20 -14.65
N VAL A 305 14.55 -34.20 -15.51
CA VAL A 305 14.82 -35.57 -15.12
C VAL A 305 16.23 -35.66 -14.58
N THR A 306 16.32 -36.01 -13.32
CA THR A 306 17.54 -36.27 -12.55
C THR A 306 17.53 -37.72 -12.08
N SER A 307 18.65 -38.20 -11.55
CA SER A 307 18.72 -39.52 -10.93
C SER A 307 17.72 -39.69 -9.77
N TYR A 308 17.40 -38.61 -9.05
CA TYR A 308 16.52 -38.64 -7.88
C TYR A 308 15.03 -38.78 -8.23
N ASN A 309 14.58 -38.19 -9.34
CA ASN A 309 13.17 -38.18 -9.72
C ASN A 309 12.85 -39.07 -10.94
N PHE A 310 13.83 -39.78 -11.50
CA PHE A 310 13.70 -40.60 -12.71
C PHE A 310 12.48 -41.53 -12.66
N GLU A 311 12.36 -42.33 -11.60
CA GLU A 311 11.24 -43.28 -11.44
C GLU A 311 9.88 -42.57 -11.35
N LYS A 312 9.83 -41.46 -10.60
CA LYS A 312 8.62 -40.64 -10.47
C LYS A 312 8.22 -40.09 -11.83
N MET A 313 9.15 -39.50 -12.59
CA MET A 313 8.89 -38.93 -13.91
C MET A 313 8.46 -40.00 -14.91
N GLN A 314 9.10 -41.17 -14.89
CA GLN A 314 8.73 -42.29 -15.75
C GLN A 314 7.28 -42.75 -15.51
N ASN A 315 6.87 -42.83 -14.24
CA ASN A 315 5.50 -43.16 -13.87
C ASN A 315 4.49 -42.09 -14.31
N LEU A 316 4.82 -40.80 -14.18
CA LEU A 316 3.97 -39.71 -14.63
C LEU A 316 3.77 -39.71 -16.16
N VAL A 317 4.83 -39.98 -16.91
CA VAL A 317 4.77 -40.12 -18.38
C VAL A 317 3.94 -41.35 -18.77
N ARG A 318 4.08 -42.47 -18.04
CA ARG A 318 3.26 -43.68 -18.27
C ARG A 318 1.77 -43.43 -18.04
N ASN A 319 1.41 -42.67 -16.99
CA ASN A 319 0.04 -42.27 -16.71
C ASN A 319 -0.54 -41.31 -17.78
N GLY A 320 0.34 -40.54 -18.42
CA GLY A 320 -0.02 -39.63 -19.50
C GLY A 320 -0.86 -38.43 -19.05
N PRO A 321 -1.54 -37.75 -19.99
CA PRO A 321 -2.19 -36.45 -19.74
C PRO A 321 -3.61 -36.54 -19.18
N THR A 322 -4.24 -37.73 -19.16
CA THR A 322 -5.64 -37.91 -18.76
C THR A 322 -5.81 -38.25 -17.28
N GLN A 323 -4.87 -39.03 -16.73
CA GLN A 323 -4.82 -39.42 -15.33
C GLN A 323 -3.97 -38.44 -14.51
N HIS A 324 -4.40 -38.15 -13.28
CA HIS A 324 -3.62 -37.39 -12.32
C HIS A 324 -3.23 -38.32 -11.15
N PRO A 325 -1.96 -38.32 -10.70
CA PRO A 325 -0.82 -37.56 -11.23
C PRO A 325 -0.33 -38.06 -12.60
N GLY A 326 0.06 -37.15 -13.50
CA GLY A 326 0.45 -37.47 -14.88
C GLY A 326 1.30 -36.37 -15.53
N ALA A 327 1.53 -36.46 -16.83
CA ALA A 327 2.30 -35.48 -17.60
C ALA A 327 1.72 -35.23 -19.00
N LYS A 328 2.01 -34.04 -19.56
CA LYS A 328 1.53 -33.67 -20.90
C LYS A 328 2.59 -33.74 -21.99
N TYR A 329 3.79 -33.28 -21.68
CA TYR A 329 4.86 -33.18 -22.67
C TYR A 329 6.18 -33.69 -22.11
N VAL A 330 7.02 -34.18 -23.01
CA VAL A 330 8.43 -34.47 -22.74
C VAL A 330 9.28 -33.71 -23.75
N ILE A 331 10.22 -32.92 -23.26
CA ILE A 331 11.18 -32.15 -24.04
C ILE A 331 12.51 -32.88 -23.93
N ARG A 332 13.07 -33.27 -25.08
CA ARG A 332 14.41 -33.87 -25.17
C ARG A 332 15.49 -32.80 -25.13
N ASP A 333 16.74 -33.24 -24.98
CA ASP A 333 17.92 -32.35 -25.00
C ASP A 333 18.03 -31.57 -26.34
N ASP A 334 17.57 -32.16 -27.45
CA ASP A 334 17.49 -31.51 -28.76
C ASP A 334 16.45 -30.37 -28.84
N GLY A 335 15.68 -30.14 -27.77
CA GLY A 335 14.58 -29.16 -27.73
C GLY A 335 13.28 -29.64 -28.39
N VAL A 336 13.24 -30.87 -28.92
CA VAL A 336 12.03 -31.45 -29.51
C VAL A 336 11.01 -31.76 -28.42
N ARG A 337 9.86 -31.08 -28.48
CA ARG A 337 8.72 -31.27 -27.57
C ARG A 337 7.78 -32.36 -28.09
N ILE A 338 7.59 -33.41 -27.29
CA ILE A 338 6.73 -34.55 -27.60
C ILE A 338 5.42 -34.41 -26.83
N ASP A 339 4.28 -34.37 -27.53
CA ASP A 339 2.94 -34.38 -26.92
C ASP A 339 2.50 -35.82 -26.62
N LEU A 340 2.25 -36.11 -25.33
CA LEU A 340 1.85 -37.43 -24.86
C LEU A 340 0.40 -37.80 -25.22
N ARG A 341 -0.43 -36.85 -25.67
CA ARG A 341 -1.82 -37.12 -26.10
C ARG A 341 -1.92 -37.90 -27.40
N HIS A 342 -1.00 -37.65 -28.34
CA HIS A 342 -1.07 -38.21 -29.69
C HIS A 342 -0.22 -39.48 -29.86
N ARG A 343 0.59 -39.82 -28.86
CA ARG A 343 1.47 -40.99 -28.92
C ARG A 343 0.73 -42.23 -28.41
N ARG A 344 0.56 -43.23 -29.28
CA ARG A 344 -0.16 -44.48 -28.95
C ARG A 344 0.58 -45.41 -27.97
N ALA A 345 1.89 -45.24 -27.81
CA ALA A 345 2.75 -46.05 -26.94
C ALA A 345 3.48 -45.16 -25.91
N THR A 346 2.72 -44.50 -25.04
CA THR A 346 3.23 -43.61 -23.99
C THR A 346 4.03 -44.37 -22.92
N GLY A 347 3.73 -45.67 -22.73
CA GLY A 347 4.37 -46.53 -21.72
C GLY A 347 5.81 -46.97 -22.03
N ASP A 348 6.24 -46.95 -23.30
CA ASP A 348 7.56 -47.44 -23.75
C ASP A 348 8.58 -46.31 -23.97
N MET A 349 8.24 -45.07 -23.61
CA MET A 349 9.21 -43.98 -23.72
C MET A 349 10.24 -44.09 -22.61
N ALA A 350 11.44 -44.58 -22.93
CA ALA A 350 12.59 -44.49 -22.03
C ALA A 350 12.96 -43.01 -21.85
N LEU A 351 12.75 -42.47 -20.65
CA LEU A 351 13.30 -41.18 -20.26
C LEU A 351 14.82 -41.29 -20.11
N GLN A 352 15.50 -40.17 -20.31
CA GLN A 352 16.94 -40.01 -20.05
C GLN A 352 17.14 -38.87 -19.08
N VAL A 353 18.21 -38.94 -18.29
CA VAL A 353 18.64 -37.84 -17.43
C VAL A 353 19.03 -36.66 -18.32
N GLY A 354 18.51 -35.46 -18.02
CA GLY A 354 18.64 -34.27 -18.86
C GLY A 354 17.34 -33.86 -19.55
N PHE A 355 16.45 -34.82 -19.84
CA PHE A 355 15.15 -34.50 -20.44
C PHE A 355 14.30 -33.68 -19.47
N CYS A 356 13.39 -32.87 -20.00
CA CYS A 356 12.43 -32.11 -19.21
C CYS A 356 11.02 -32.67 -19.39
N VAL A 357 10.34 -32.98 -18.29
CA VAL A 357 8.97 -33.49 -18.28
C VAL A 357 8.05 -32.39 -17.78
N GLU A 358 7.09 -31.98 -18.61
CA GLU A 358 6.00 -31.08 -18.21
C GLU A 358 4.91 -31.89 -17.52
N ARG A 359 5.09 -32.13 -16.22
CA ARG A 359 4.14 -32.86 -15.38
C ARG A 359 2.97 -31.98 -14.96
N HIS A 360 1.84 -32.60 -14.62
CA HIS A 360 0.74 -31.93 -13.95
C HIS A 360 1.20 -31.34 -12.60
N ILE A 361 0.55 -30.25 -12.17
CA ILE A 361 0.73 -29.76 -10.79
C ILE A 361 0.17 -30.81 -9.81
N ASP A 362 0.85 -30.97 -8.68
CA ASP A 362 0.60 -32.02 -7.68
C ASP A 362 0.59 -31.41 -6.27
N ASN A 363 0.19 -32.21 -5.28
CA ASN A 363 0.15 -31.79 -3.88
C ASN A 363 1.52 -31.29 -3.40
N GLY A 364 1.52 -30.15 -2.72
CA GLY A 364 2.73 -29.51 -2.18
C GLY A 364 3.46 -28.58 -3.15
N ASP A 365 3.09 -28.55 -4.44
CA ASP A 365 3.62 -27.54 -5.37
C ASP A 365 3.23 -26.13 -4.92
N VAL A 366 4.09 -25.15 -5.19
CA VAL A 366 3.87 -23.76 -4.77
C VAL A 366 3.25 -22.97 -5.92
N VAL A 367 2.19 -22.22 -5.63
CA VAL A 367 1.48 -21.37 -6.58
C VAL A 367 1.24 -19.98 -6.01
N ILE A 368 1.15 -18.98 -6.88
CA ILE A 368 0.78 -17.62 -6.49
C ILE A 368 -0.72 -17.49 -6.68
N PHE A 369 -1.41 -16.99 -5.66
CA PHE A 369 -2.86 -16.81 -5.67
C PHE A 369 -3.23 -15.35 -5.46
N ASN A 370 -4.14 -14.82 -6.29
CA ASN A 370 -4.51 -13.41 -6.27
C ASN A 370 -6.01 -13.13 -6.44
N ARG A 371 -6.45 -12.04 -5.79
CA ARG A 371 -7.75 -11.42 -6.03
C ARG A 371 -7.56 -10.06 -6.70
N GLN A 372 -8.37 -9.79 -7.71
CA GLN A 372 -8.41 -8.49 -8.39
C GLN A 372 -9.56 -7.65 -7.81
N PRO A 373 -9.39 -6.33 -7.59
CA PRO A 373 -8.17 -5.54 -7.78
C PRO A 373 -7.12 -5.81 -6.69
N SER A 374 -5.85 -5.93 -7.08
CA SER A 374 -4.74 -6.17 -6.14
C SER A 374 -4.21 -4.82 -5.64
N LEU A 375 -4.70 -4.39 -4.47
CA LEU A 375 -4.39 -3.06 -3.91
C LEU A 375 -3.17 -3.06 -2.97
N HIS A 376 -2.93 -4.19 -2.30
CA HIS A 376 -1.85 -4.35 -1.33
C HIS A 376 -0.99 -5.56 -1.68
N LYS A 377 0.23 -5.63 -1.15
CA LYS A 377 1.16 -6.76 -1.32
C LYS A 377 0.49 -8.11 -1.02
N MET A 378 -0.27 -8.19 0.07
CA MET A 378 -0.98 -9.41 0.51
C MET A 378 -2.17 -9.80 -0.38
N SER A 379 -2.52 -9.00 -1.38
CA SER A 379 -3.49 -9.42 -2.42
C SER A 379 -2.89 -10.44 -3.40
N MET A 380 -1.57 -10.71 -3.32
CA MET A 380 -0.84 -11.75 -4.05
C MET A 380 0.07 -12.51 -3.07
N MET A 381 -0.26 -13.76 -2.77
CA MET A 381 0.51 -14.59 -1.82
C MET A 381 0.75 -15.99 -2.37
N GLY A 382 1.80 -16.63 -1.88
CA GLY A 382 2.17 -18.01 -2.20
C GLY A 382 1.40 -19.03 -1.35
N HIS A 383 0.89 -20.08 -1.98
CA HIS A 383 0.20 -21.20 -1.34
C HIS A 383 0.74 -22.53 -1.86
N HIS A 384 0.64 -23.57 -1.03
CA HIS A 384 0.81 -24.95 -1.43
C HIS A 384 -0.47 -25.50 -2.06
N VAL A 385 -0.33 -26.18 -3.19
CA VAL A 385 -1.43 -26.84 -3.88
C VAL A 385 -1.87 -28.06 -3.08
N ARG A 386 -3.19 -28.18 -2.90
CA ARG A 386 -3.84 -29.41 -2.49
C ARG A 386 -4.92 -29.76 -3.50
N VAL A 387 -4.73 -30.83 -4.25
CA VAL A 387 -5.64 -31.25 -5.31
C VAL A 387 -6.90 -31.86 -4.68
N LEU A 388 -8.06 -31.28 -4.98
CA LEU A 388 -9.35 -31.65 -4.43
C LEU A 388 -10.39 -31.90 -5.53
N PRO A 389 -11.45 -32.67 -5.23
CA PRO A 389 -12.59 -32.83 -6.13
C PRO A 389 -13.36 -31.51 -6.31
N PHE A 390 -14.33 -31.52 -7.22
CA PHE A 390 -15.17 -30.38 -7.62
C PHE A 390 -14.39 -29.31 -8.40
N SER A 391 -15.00 -28.14 -8.62
CA SER A 391 -14.56 -27.15 -9.62
C SER A 391 -14.19 -25.78 -9.06
N THR A 392 -14.22 -25.60 -7.74
CA THR A 392 -13.92 -24.33 -7.06
C THR A 392 -12.53 -24.34 -6.44
N PHE A 393 -11.90 -23.17 -6.33
CA PHE A 393 -10.75 -23.00 -5.47
C PHE A 393 -11.20 -23.01 -4.01
N ARG A 394 -10.44 -23.64 -3.13
CA ARG A 394 -10.74 -23.66 -1.69
C ARG A 394 -9.64 -22.98 -0.91
N LEU A 395 -10.00 -22.13 0.04
CA LEU A 395 -9.03 -21.47 0.91
C LEU A 395 -9.52 -21.43 2.35
N ASN A 396 -8.55 -21.30 3.25
CA ASN A 396 -8.80 -21.13 4.66
C ASN A 396 -9.47 -19.77 4.97
N LEU A 397 -10.42 -19.76 5.91
CA LEU A 397 -11.20 -18.58 6.29
C LEU A 397 -10.36 -17.42 6.82
N SER A 398 -9.25 -17.68 7.52
CA SER A 398 -8.36 -16.62 8.04
C SER A 398 -7.65 -15.83 6.93
N VAL A 399 -7.55 -16.40 5.73
CA VAL A 399 -6.89 -15.76 4.57
C VAL A 399 -7.88 -14.91 3.75
N THR A 400 -9.18 -14.95 4.06
CA THR A 400 -10.18 -14.11 3.37
C THR A 400 -9.95 -12.62 3.60
N SER A 401 -9.46 -12.24 4.78
CA SER A 401 -9.22 -10.85 5.17
C SER A 401 -8.16 -10.14 4.30
N PRO A 402 -6.94 -10.66 4.09
CA PRO A 402 -5.94 -10.03 3.22
C PRO A 402 -6.35 -9.96 1.74
N TYR A 403 -7.14 -10.92 1.24
CA TYR A 403 -7.69 -10.86 -0.11
C TYR A 403 -8.91 -9.94 -0.24
N ASN A 404 -9.49 -9.52 0.89
CA ASN A 404 -10.79 -8.86 0.98
C ASN A 404 -11.86 -9.63 0.19
N ALA A 405 -11.84 -10.96 0.33
CA ALA A 405 -12.65 -11.88 -0.44
C ALA A 405 -13.83 -12.39 0.38
N ASP A 406 -14.96 -12.60 -0.29
CA ASP A 406 -16.12 -13.32 0.23
C ASP A 406 -16.46 -14.52 -0.66
N PHE A 407 -17.53 -15.24 -0.34
CA PHE A 407 -17.91 -16.49 -1.01
C PHE A 407 -19.27 -16.38 -1.69
N ASP A 408 -19.63 -15.19 -2.18
CA ASP A 408 -20.92 -14.91 -2.82
C ASP A 408 -20.89 -15.06 -4.37
N GLY A 409 -19.76 -15.50 -4.92
CA GLY A 409 -19.52 -15.62 -6.37
C GLY A 409 -18.17 -15.09 -6.82
N ASP A 410 -17.37 -14.57 -5.88
CA ASP A 410 -15.99 -14.12 -6.09
C ASP A 410 -15.13 -15.15 -6.84
N GLU A 411 -14.29 -14.64 -7.75
CA GLU A 411 -13.33 -15.42 -8.52
C GLU A 411 -11.90 -14.92 -8.24
N MET A 412 -10.97 -15.85 -8.12
CA MET A 412 -9.55 -15.55 -7.92
C MET A 412 -8.70 -16.24 -9.00
N ASN A 413 -7.53 -15.65 -9.29
CA ASN A 413 -6.60 -16.24 -10.25
C ASN A 413 -5.44 -16.92 -9.52
N MET A 414 -4.94 -17.97 -10.16
CA MET A 414 -3.80 -18.75 -9.73
C MET A 414 -2.74 -18.70 -10.83
N HIS A 415 -1.48 -18.55 -10.45
CA HIS A 415 -0.32 -18.53 -11.35
C HIS A 415 0.69 -19.57 -10.87
N VAL A 416 1.17 -20.42 -11.78
CA VAL A 416 2.14 -21.49 -11.46
C VAL A 416 3.55 -21.03 -11.86
N PRO A 417 4.47 -20.82 -10.90
CA PRO A 417 5.88 -20.56 -11.20
C PRO A 417 6.48 -21.69 -12.04
N GLN A 418 7.18 -21.35 -13.12
CA GLN A 418 7.71 -22.34 -14.06
C GLN A 418 9.19 -22.68 -13.80
N SER A 419 9.95 -21.82 -13.12
CA SER A 419 11.35 -22.07 -12.76
C SER A 419 11.50 -22.40 -11.28
N HIS A 420 12.54 -23.16 -10.93
CA HIS A 420 12.88 -23.44 -9.54
C HIS A 420 13.30 -22.18 -8.77
N GLU A 421 13.91 -21.21 -9.44
CA GLU A 421 14.26 -19.90 -8.87
C GLU A 421 12.99 -19.12 -8.46
N ALA A 422 12.03 -18.97 -9.37
CA ALA A 422 10.76 -18.30 -9.06
C ALA A 422 9.96 -19.06 -7.99
N ARG A 423 10.00 -20.40 -8.00
CA ARG A 423 9.41 -21.21 -6.93
C ARG A 423 10.04 -20.91 -5.57
N SER A 424 11.36 -20.73 -5.52
CA SER A 424 12.09 -20.41 -4.28
C SER A 424 11.78 -18.99 -3.80
N GLU A 425 11.68 -18.03 -4.72
CA GLU A 425 11.26 -16.65 -4.42
C GLU A 425 9.87 -16.62 -3.76
N VAL A 426 8.91 -17.37 -4.30
CA VAL A 426 7.56 -17.44 -3.73
C VAL A 426 7.58 -18.10 -2.35
N LEU A 427 8.34 -19.19 -2.18
CA LEU A 427 8.46 -19.91 -0.92
C LEU A 427 9.07 -19.04 0.18
N GLU A 428 10.13 -18.30 -0.16
CA GLU A 428 10.90 -17.56 0.83
C GLU A 428 10.39 -16.14 1.10
N LEU A 429 9.71 -15.49 0.14
CA LEU A 429 9.26 -14.11 0.29
C LEU A 429 7.74 -13.97 0.37
N MET A 430 7.00 -14.74 -0.42
CA MET A 430 5.58 -14.48 -0.68
C MET A 430 4.61 -15.43 0.04
N MET A 431 5.10 -16.48 0.69
CA MET A 431 4.24 -17.44 1.38
C MET A 431 3.32 -16.76 2.38
N VAL A 432 2.07 -17.23 2.44
CA VAL A 432 1.03 -16.71 3.35
C VAL A 432 1.53 -16.65 4.79
N SER A 433 2.23 -17.67 5.26
CA SER A 433 2.81 -17.72 6.61
C SER A 433 3.75 -16.56 6.91
N LYS A 434 4.54 -16.09 5.94
CA LYS A 434 5.45 -14.94 6.07
C LYS A 434 4.76 -13.59 5.87
N GLN A 435 3.51 -13.59 5.44
CA GLN A 435 2.70 -12.39 5.19
C GLN A 435 1.58 -12.20 6.24
N ILE A 436 1.68 -12.89 7.39
CA ILE A 436 0.71 -12.78 8.49
C ILE A 436 0.70 -11.36 9.08
N VAL A 437 1.88 -10.78 9.30
CA VAL A 437 2.08 -9.41 9.81
C VAL A 437 2.39 -8.47 8.64
N SER A 438 1.67 -7.34 8.58
CA SER A 438 1.88 -6.35 7.52
C SER A 438 2.64 -5.13 8.03
N PRO A 439 3.62 -4.63 7.25
CA PRO A 439 4.33 -3.38 7.54
C PRO A 439 3.42 -2.14 7.41
N GLN A 440 2.24 -2.23 6.77
CA GLN A 440 1.32 -1.09 6.62
C GLN A 440 0.83 -0.54 7.98
N GLY A 441 0.58 -1.44 8.94
CA GLY A 441 0.02 -1.06 10.25
C GLY A 441 0.71 -1.74 11.42
N ASN A 442 1.89 -2.34 11.18
CA ASN A 442 2.72 -3.00 12.18
C ASN A 442 1.91 -4.00 13.03
N LYS A 443 1.02 -4.75 12.35
CA LYS A 443 0.04 -5.64 12.98
C LYS A 443 -0.32 -6.80 12.06
N PRO A 444 -0.85 -7.91 12.61
CA PRO A 444 -1.37 -9.00 11.80
C PRO A 444 -2.50 -8.53 10.88
N VAL A 445 -2.54 -9.02 9.65
CA VAL A 445 -3.67 -8.87 8.71
C VAL A 445 -4.58 -10.10 8.73
N MET A 446 -4.01 -11.24 9.12
CA MET A 446 -4.74 -12.50 9.29
C MET A 446 -5.10 -12.69 10.77
N GLY A 447 -6.29 -13.24 11.01
CA GLY A 447 -6.79 -13.54 12.35
C GLY A 447 -7.89 -14.57 12.32
N ILE A 448 -8.34 -15.01 13.49
CA ILE A 448 -9.53 -15.86 13.60
C ILE A 448 -10.77 -14.99 13.33
N VAL A 449 -11.63 -15.45 12.42
CA VAL A 449 -12.79 -14.70 11.92
C VAL A 449 -14.06 -15.54 11.97
N GLN A 450 -15.21 -14.89 11.79
CA GLN A 450 -16.54 -15.50 11.63
C GLN A 450 -16.87 -16.53 12.73
N ASP A 451 -17.24 -17.75 12.35
CA ASP A 451 -17.73 -18.81 13.24
C ASP A 451 -16.68 -19.23 14.26
N SER A 452 -15.43 -19.43 13.82
CA SER A 452 -14.33 -19.76 14.73
C SER A 452 -14.14 -18.67 15.78
N LEU A 453 -14.31 -17.38 15.43
CA LEU A 453 -14.18 -16.28 16.39
C LEU A 453 -15.35 -16.24 17.39
N CYS A 454 -16.57 -16.49 16.92
CA CYS A 454 -17.75 -16.62 17.79
C CYS A 454 -17.60 -17.81 18.74
N GLY A 455 -17.17 -18.95 18.19
CA GLY A 455 -16.90 -20.19 18.90
C GLY A 455 -15.83 -20.03 19.97
N VAL A 456 -14.69 -19.40 19.67
CA VAL A 456 -13.60 -19.16 20.63
C VAL A 456 -14.11 -18.42 21.88
N ARG A 457 -14.94 -17.38 21.71
CA ARG A 457 -15.50 -16.65 22.84
C ARG A 457 -16.35 -17.56 23.72
N LYS A 458 -17.26 -18.35 23.13
CA LYS A 458 -18.13 -19.25 23.88
C LYS A 458 -17.35 -20.38 24.55
N PHE A 459 -16.36 -20.92 23.84
CA PHE A 459 -15.48 -22.00 24.30
C PHE A 459 -14.62 -21.58 25.49
N THR A 460 -14.17 -20.32 25.53
CA THR A 460 -13.28 -19.83 26.60
C THR A 460 -14.00 -19.21 27.78
N LYS A 461 -15.33 -19.22 27.84
CA LYS A 461 -16.05 -18.77 29.04
C LYS A 461 -15.81 -19.70 30.24
N ARG A 462 -16.02 -19.18 31.47
CA ARG A 462 -15.84 -19.92 32.72
C ARG A 462 -16.82 -21.09 32.89
N ASP A 463 -18.01 -20.97 32.32
CA ASP A 463 -19.09 -21.96 32.38
C ASP A 463 -18.96 -23.10 31.35
N CYS A 464 -17.96 -23.03 30.47
CA CYS A 464 -17.72 -24.07 29.48
C CYS A 464 -16.91 -25.24 30.07
N PHE A 465 -17.62 -26.29 30.48
CA PHE A 465 -17.06 -27.55 30.94
C PHE A 465 -17.25 -28.68 29.93
N LEU A 466 -16.24 -29.53 29.79
CA LEU A 466 -16.17 -30.61 28.82
C LEU A 466 -15.96 -31.94 29.54
N SER A 467 -16.73 -32.95 29.15
CA SER A 467 -16.58 -34.32 29.65
C SER A 467 -15.34 -34.99 29.07
N LYS A 468 -14.80 -35.99 29.77
CA LYS A 468 -13.62 -36.75 29.33
C LYS A 468 -13.75 -37.29 27.90
N GLU A 469 -14.89 -37.89 27.58
CA GLU A 469 -15.15 -38.49 26.26
C GLU A 469 -15.12 -37.43 25.15
N PHE A 470 -15.69 -36.26 25.40
CA PHE A 470 -15.70 -35.19 24.42
C PHE A 470 -14.32 -34.54 24.26
N VAL A 471 -13.58 -34.39 25.35
CA VAL A 471 -12.17 -33.94 25.33
C VAL A 471 -11.32 -34.88 24.48
N GLN A 472 -11.47 -36.19 24.64
CA GLN A 472 -10.73 -37.19 23.86
C GLN A 472 -11.00 -37.05 22.35
N ASN A 473 -12.22 -36.72 21.94
CA ASN A 473 -12.52 -36.43 20.54
C ASN A 473 -11.91 -35.09 20.08
N LEU A 474 -11.95 -34.06 20.92
CA LEU A 474 -11.44 -32.73 20.60
C LEU A 474 -9.93 -32.71 20.38
N VAL A 475 -9.16 -33.40 21.24
CA VAL A 475 -7.69 -33.41 21.13
C VAL A 475 -7.19 -34.06 19.84
N LEU A 476 -7.97 -34.94 19.20
CA LEU A 476 -7.62 -35.54 17.90
C LEU A 476 -7.59 -34.52 16.74
N TRP A 477 -8.27 -33.37 16.91
CA TRP A 477 -8.28 -32.29 15.92
C TRP A 477 -7.11 -31.32 16.09
N ILE A 478 -6.32 -31.46 17.16
CA ILE A 478 -5.13 -30.65 17.40
C ILE A 478 -4.00 -31.17 16.51
N PRO A 479 -3.43 -30.34 15.62
CA PRO A 479 -2.31 -30.73 14.79
C PRO A 479 -1.06 -31.02 15.64
N ASP A 480 -0.36 -32.11 15.33
CA ASP A 480 0.87 -32.56 16.00
C ASP A 480 0.73 -32.68 17.52
N TRP A 481 -0.42 -33.18 17.99
CA TRP A 481 -0.66 -33.39 19.41
C TRP A 481 0.30 -34.43 19.99
N ASN A 482 0.89 -34.11 21.15
CA ASN A 482 1.92 -34.91 21.82
C ASN A 482 1.38 -36.13 22.60
N GLY A 483 0.08 -36.44 22.50
CA GLY A 483 -0.55 -37.53 23.22
C GLY A 483 -0.83 -37.24 24.71
N TYR A 484 -0.49 -36.06 25.20
CA TYR A 484 -0.69 -35.67 26.60
C TYR A 484 -2.03 -34.92 26.77
N ILE A 485 -2.91 -35.48 27.59
CA ILE A 485 -4.14 -34.80 28.04
C ILE A 485 -3.83 -34.18 29.40
N PRO A 486 -4.02 -32.86 29.58
CA PRO A 486 -3.77 -32.20 30.86
C PRO A 486 -4.71 -32.74 31.96
N PRO A 487 -4.34 -32.64 33.24
CA PRO A 487 -5.25 -33.03 34.32
C PRO A 487 -6.53 -32.17 34.28
N PRO A 488 -7.70 -32.75 34.60
CA PRO A 488 -8.96 -32.02 34.59
C PRO A 488 -8.94 -30.91 35.64
N CYS A 489 -9.52 -29.75 35.30
CA CYS A 489 -9.67 -28.62 36.22
C CYS A 489 -10.51 -28.99 37.45
N ILE A 490 -11.53 -29.83 37.25
CA ILE A 490 -12.37 -30.36 38.33
C ILE A 490 -12.15 -31.87 38.35
N GLN A 491 -11.67 -32.41 39.47
CA GLN A 491 -11.45 -33.84 39.64
C GLN A 491 -12.66 -34.57 40.22
N PHE A 492 -13.39 -33.93 41.13
CA PHE A 492 -14.56 -34.48 41.83
C PHE A 492 -15.75 -33.51 41.70
N PRO A 493 -17.00 -33.99 41.56
CA PRO A 493 -17.44 -35.40 41.55
C PRO A 493 -17.18 -36.12 40.22
N VAL A 494 -17.03 -35.39 39.11
CA VAL A 494 -16.78 -35.92 37.78
C VAL A 494 -15.59 -35.17 37.18
N PRO A 495 -14.65 -35.84 36.48
CA PRO A 495 -13.54 -35.18 35.83
C PRO A 495 -14.04 -34.28 34.69
N LEU A 496 -13.85 -32.96 34.84
CA LEU A 496 -14.24 -31.95 33.84
C LEU A 496 -13.06 -31.05 33.47
N TRP A 497 -12.94 -30.79 32.17
CA TRP A 497 -11.99 -29.86 31.60
C TRP A 497 -12.68 -28.56 31.21
N THR A 498 -11.91 -27.47 31.14
CA THR A 498 -12.41 -26.20 30.61
C THR A 498 -11.99 -26.01 29.16
N GLY A 499 -12.76 -25.24 28.38
CA GLY A 499 -12.33 -24.89 27.02
C GLY A 499 -11.03 -24.07 26.99
N LYS A 500 -10.73 -23.30 28.05
CA LYS A 500 -9.44 -22.60 28.21
C LYS A 500 -8.26 -23.59 28.26
N GLN A 501 -8.40 -24.70 28.98
CA GLN A 501 -7.35 -25.74 29.06
C GLN A 501 -7.05 -26.34 27.68
N LEU A 502 -8.09 -26.67 26.91
CA LEU A 502 -7.88 -27.26 25.58
C LEU A 502 -7.31 -26.27 24.57
N LEU A 503 -7.76 -25.01 24.61
CA LEU A 503 -7.20 -23.98 23.74
C LEU A 503 -5.73 -23.67 24.08
N SER A 504 -5.34 -23.81 25.36
CA SER A 504 -3.95 -23.64 25.79
C SER A 504 -3.00 -24.67 25.16
N LEU A 505 -3.48 -25.88 24.84
CA LEU A 505 -2.68 -26.90 24.16
C LEU A 505 -2.22 -26.48 22.75
N LEU A 506 -2.88 -25.50 22.15
CA LEU A 506 -2.53 -24.95 20.83
C LEU A 506 -1.53 -23.80 20.92
N ILE A 507 -1.44 -23.14 22.08
CA ILE A 507 -0.54 -22.01 22.27
C ILE A 507 0.86 -22.58 22.54
N PRO A 508 1.87 -22.16 21.79
CA PRO A 508 3.24 -22.61 22.05
C PRO A 508 3.71 -22.24 23.47
N THR A 509 4.54 -23.10 24.04
CA THR A 509 5.23 -22.83 25.31
C THR A 509 6.14 -21.62 25.20
N GLY A 510 6.31 -20.86 26.29
CA GLY A 510 7.13 -19.66 26.32
C GLY A 510 6.41 -18.36 25.95
N ILE A 511 5.17 -18.42 25.44
CA ILE A 511 4.36 -17.23 25.14
C ILE A 511 3.78 -16.65 26.43
N ASN A 512 4.06 -15.38 26.68
CA ASN A 512 3.49 -14.62 27.79
C ASN A 512 2.76 -13.37 27.30
N MET A 513 1.52 -13.19 27.74
CA MET A 513 0.71 -12.04 27.31
C MET A 513 -0.32 -11.65 28.36
N THR A 514 -0.48 -10.34 28.55
CA THR A 514 -1.55 -9.75 29.34
C THR A 514 -2.35 -8.79 28.48
N THR A 515 -3.66 -9.00 28.37
CA THR A 515 -4.56 -8.13 27.59
C THR A 515 -5.95 -8.06 28.20
N PHE A 516 -6.83 -7.25 27.62
CA PHE A 516 -8.19 -7.02 28.11
C PHE A 516 -9.23 -7.41 27.07
N HIS A 517 -10.30 -8.03 27.55
CA HIS A 517 -11.50 -8.33 26.78
C HIS A 517 -12.19 -7.04 26.30
N ALA A 518 -13.01 -7.15 25.26
CA ALA A 518 -13.67 -5.99 24.67
C ALA A 518 -14.64 -5.28 25.63
N ALA A 519 -15.26 -6.03 26.53
CA ALA A 519 -16.18 -5.54 27.55
C ALA A 519 -15.53 -5.38 28.95
N HIS A 520 -14.20 -5.21 29.01
CA HIS A 520 -13.53 -4.90 30.29
C HIS A 520 -13.95 -3.50 30.78
N PRO A 521 -14.42 -3.35 32.03
CA PRO A 521 -14.73 -2.04 32.61
C PRO A 521 -13.46 -1.22 32.87
N ASP A 522 -13.49 0.07 32.54
CA ASP A 522 -12.30 0.94 32.68
C ASP A 522 -11.86 1.15 34.14
N ASP A 523 -12.81 1.05 35.09
CA ASP A 523 -12.56 1.25 36.52
C ASP A 523 -11.94 0.02 37.21
N GLU A 524 -11.90 -1.13 36.53
CA GLU A 524 -11.49 -2.41 37.10
C GLU A 524 -9.97 -2.61 37.01
N LYS A 525 -9.29 -2.61 38.16
CA LYS A 525 -7.82 -2.80 38.25
C LYS A 525 -7.39 -4.12 38.91
N SER A 526 -8.34 -4.97 39.31
CA SER A 526 -8.03 -6.20 40.03
C SER A 526 -7.28 -7.22 39.15
N TYR A 527 -6.48 -8.07 39.78
CA TYR A 527 -5.85 -9.22 39.11
C TYR A 527 -6.87 -10.33 38.84
N ILE A 528 -7.79 -10.56 39.78
CA ILE A 528 -8.91 -11.47 39.61
C ILE A 528 -10.10 -10.65 39.12
N SER A 529 -10.42 -10.77 37.83
CA SER A 529 -11.55 -10.05 37.23
C SER A 529 -12.87 -10.77 37.52
N PRO A 530 -13.90 -10.14 38.13
CA PRO A 530 -15.19 -10.79 38.35
C PRO A 530 -15.84 -11.24 37.03
N GLY A 531 -15.75 -10.40 36.00
CA GLY A 531 -16.32 -10.65 34.67
C GLY A 531 -15.48 -11.54 33.74
N ASP A 532 -14.36 -12.09 34.21
CA ASP A 532 -13.40 -12.83 33.36
C ASP A 532 -12.90 -12.02 32.15
N THR A 533 -12.65 -10.74 32.38
CA THR A 533 -12.34 -9.78 31.31
C THR A 533 -10.84 -9.54 31.15
N ARG A 534 -10.03 -9.77 32.19
CA ARG A 534 -8.57 -9.68 32.10
C ARG A 534 -8.01 -11.00 31.59
N VAL A 535 -7.40 -10.97 30.41
CA VAL A 535 -6.80 -12.14 29.75
C VAL A 535 -5.33 -12.24 30.15
N GLU A 536 -4.96 -13.36 30.75
CA GLU A 536 -3.61 -13.63 31.21
C GLU A 536 -3.15 -15.00 30.69
N ILE A 537 -2.07 -14.97 29.91
CA ILE A 537 -1.42 -16.15 29.34
C ILE A 537 0.00 -16.21 29.87
N VAL A 538 0.32 -17.32 30.52
CA VAL A 538 1.64 -17.55 31.15
C VAL A 538 2.19 -18.87 30.63
N ASN A 539 3.38 -18.83 30.04
CA ASN A 539 4.06 -19.99 29.47
C ASN A 539 3.22 -20.83 28.50
N GLY A 540 2.37 -20.19 27.70
CA GLY A 540 1.45 -20.87 26.78
C GLY A 540 0.14 -21.35 27.41
N GLU A 541 -0.11 -21.13 28.70
CA GLU A 541 -1.35 -21.52 29.37
C GLU A 541 -2.26 -20.30 29.65
N ILE A 542 -3.55 -20.42 29.30
CA ILE A 542 -4.55 -19.41 29.58
C ILE A 542 -5.01 -19.56 31.04
N ILE A 543 -4.56 -18.66 31.90
CA ILE A 543 -4.88 -18.66 33.33
C ILE A 543 -6.25 -18.04 33.58
N ALA A 544 -6.52 -16.89 32.96
CA ALA A 544 -7.76 -16.14 33.15
C ALA A 544 -8.19 -15.42 31.87
N GLY A 545 -9.47 -15.09 31.80
CA GLY A 545 -10.03 -14.20 30.78
C GLY A 545 -10.70 -14.88 29.58
N ILE A 546 -11.70 -14.21 29.02
CA ILE A 546 -12.44 -14.65 27.83
C ILE A 546 -11.76 -14.12 26.57
N ILE A 547 -11.46 -15.04 25.64
CA ILE A 547 -10.79 -14.71 24.39
C ILE A 547 -11.79 -14.11 23.39
N CYS A 548 -11.41 -13.00 22.77
CA CYS A 548 -12.22 -12.32 21.75
C CYS A 548 -11.36 -11.79 20.60
N LYS A 549 -11.96 -10.99 19.70
CA LYS A 549 -11.26 -10.36 18.58
C LYS A 549 -10.00 -9.58 18.97
N ARG A 550 -9.97 -8.95 20.16
CA ARG A 550 -8.76 -8.23 20.64
C ARG A 550 -7.57 -9.16 20.88
N THR A 551 -7.84 -10.43 21.19
CA THR A 551 -6.82 -11.43 21.52
C THR A 551 -6.43 -12.25 20.29
N VAL A 552 -7.38 -12.84 19.58
CA VAL A 552 -7.12 -13.78 18.45
C VAL A 552 -7.48 -13.21 17.07
N GLY A 553 -7.90 -11.95 17.00
CA GLY A 553 -8.10 -11.25 15.73
C GLY A 553 -6.82 -10.57 15.24
N ALA A 554 -6.96 -9.80 14.16
CA ALA A 554 -5.93 -8.96 13.55
C ALA A 554 -5.62 -7.69 14.38
N ALA A 555 -5.38 -7.86 15.69
CA ALA A 555 -5.12 -6.79 16.65
C ALA A 555 -3.60 -6.62 16.89
N ALA A 556 -3.15 -5.37 16.99
CA ALA A 556 -1.78 -5.06 17.40
C ALA A 556 -1.57 -5.51 18.85
N GLY A 557 -0.50 -6.28 19.09
CA GLY A 557 -0.21 -6.86 20.41
C GLY A 557 -1.17 -7.99 20.81
N GLY A 558 -1.93 -8.54 19.85
CA GLY A 558 -2.71 -9.76 20.07
C GLY A 558 -1.84 -11.01 20.17
N LEU A 559 -2.49 -12.16 20.42
CA LEU A 559 -1.84 -13.46 20.57
C LEU A 559 -1.11 -13.88 19.29
N ILE A 560 -1.74 -13.70 18.12
CA ILE A 560 -1.14 -14.01 16.82
C ILE A 560 0.11 -13.16 16.57
N HIS A 561 0.04 -11.86 16.90
CA HIS A 561 1.19 -10.96 16.74
C HIS A 561 2.36 -11.40 17.63
N THR A 562 2.04 -11.77 18.87
CA THR A 562 3.03 -12.21 19.85
C THR A 562 3.70 -13.51 19.44
N ILE A 563 2.93 -14.53 19.03
CA ILE A 563 3.49 -15.81 18.57
C ILE A 563 4.39 -15.59 17.34
N TYR A 564 3.96 -14.74 16.40
CA TYR A 564 4.73 -14.46 15.18
C TYR A 564 6.07 -13.80 15.49
N ASN A 565 6.07 -12.76 16.33
CA ASN A 565 7.29 -12.03 16.66
C ASN A 565 8.21 -12.79 17.63
N GLU A 566 7.70 -13.77 18.38
CA GLU A 566 8.51 -14.56 19.33
C GLU A 566 9.05 -15.86 18.76
N LEU A 567 8.25 -16.60 18.00
CA LEU A 567 8.57 -17.96 17.56
C LEU A 567 8.52 -18.14 16.03
N GLY A 568 8.15 -17.08 15.30
CA GLY A 568 8.11 -17.09 13.84
C GLY A 568 6.81 -17.61 13.22
N GLU A 569 6.86 -17.90 11.93
CA GLU A 569 5.70 -18.18 11.09
C GLU A 569 5.12 -19.58 11.28
N VAL A 570 5.96 -20.59 11.55
CA VAL A 570 5.52 -22.00 11.64
C VAL A 570 4.61 -22.23 12.85
N PRO A 571 4.97 -21.81 14.08
CA PRO A 571 4.09 -21.97 15.25
C PRO A 571 2.82 -21.13 15.12
N THR A 572 2.91 -19.95 14.51
CA THR A 572 1.75 -19.08 14.24
C THR A 572 0.75 -19.76 13.30
N THR A 573 1.25 -20.37 12.22
CA THR A 573 0.44 -21.15 11.27
C THR A 573 -0.26 -22.31 11.96
N ARG A 574 0.49 -23.06 12.80
CA ARG A 574 -0.05 -24.17 13.59
C ARG A 574 -1.17 -23.71 14.52
N PHE A 575 -0.97 -22.59 15.22
CA PHE A 575 -1.97 -22.01 16.11
C PHE A 575 -3.26 -21.62 15.36
N LEU A 576 -3.13 -20.95 14.20
CA LEU A 576 -4.28 -20.56 13.38
C LEU A 576 -5.07 -21.77 12.88
N ASN A 577 -4.38 -22.76 12.31
CA ASN A 577 -4.99 -23.99 11.82
C ASN A 577 -5.68 -24.76 12.94
N GLY A 578 -4.95 -25.02 14.04
CA GLY A 578 -5.46 -25.82 15.15
C GLY A 578 -6.61 -25.16 15.91
N THR A 579 -6.58 -23.83 16.05
CA THR A 579 -7.70 -23.09 16.66
C THR A 579 -8.97 -23.25 15.83
N GLN A 580 -8.86 -23.17 14.50
CA GLN A 580 -10.01 -23.36 13.63
C GLN A 580 -10.53 -24.80 13.68
N THR A 581 -9.67 -25.82 13.54
CA THR A 581 -10.14 -27.22 13.54
C THR A 581 -10.79 -27.60 14.87
N LEU A 582 -10.13 -27.28 16.00
CA LEU A 582 -10.62 -27.57 17.35
C LEU A 582 -11.96 -26.86 17.62
N VAL A 583 -12.00 -25.55 17.40
CA VAL A 583 -13.18 -24.75 17.74
C VAL A 583 -14.33 -25.03 16.80
N ASN A 584 -14.09 -25.23 15.50
CA ASN A 584 -15.16 -25.54 14.56
C ASN A 584 -15.76 -26.92 14.85
N TYR A 585 -14.96 -27.92 15.23
CA TYR A 585 -15.49 -29.21 15.66
C TYR A 585 -16.33 -29.07 16.94
N TRP A 586 -15.85 -28.30 17.92
CA TRP A 586 -16.64 -28.00 19.12
C TRP A 586 -17.95 -27.25 18.79
N PHE A 587 -17.88 -26.24 17.93
CA PHE A 587 -18.99 -25.39 17.53
C PHE A 587 -20.04 -26.14 16.70
N MET A 588 -19.62 -27.18 15.96
CA MET A 588 -20.53 -28.08 15.27
C MET A 588 -21.42 -28.87 16.24
N GLN A 589 -20.87 -29.27 17.39
CA GLN A 589 -21.65 -29.94 18.45
C GLN A 589 -22.44 -28.93 19.29
N ASN A 590 -21.85 -27.77 19.53
CA ASN A 590 -22.49 -26.66 20.23
C ASN A 590 -23.12 -25.68 19.23
N SER A 591 -24.21 -26.10 18.61
CA SER A 591 -24.95 -25.36 17.58
C SER A 591 -25.18 -23.89 17.96
N PHE A 592 -25.01 -23.01 16.99
CA PHE A 592 -25.29 -21.58 17.09
C PHE A 592 -26.22 -21.16 15.96
N SER A 593 -27.21 -20.33 16.28
CA SER A 593 -28.18 -19.82 15.32
C SER A 593 -28.67 -18.45 15.75
N ILE A 594 -29.22 -17.68 14.83
CA ILE A 594 -29.89 -16.40 15.12
C ILE A 594 -31.32 -16.51 14.64
N ALA A 595 -32.25 -16.03 15.45
CA ALA A 595 -33.66 -15.96 15.08
C ALA A 595 -34.20 -14.53 15.22
N ILE A 596 -35.41 -14.29 14.71
CA ILE A 596 -36.11 -13.02 14.91
C ILE A 596 -36.31 -12.69 16.39
N GLY A 597 -36.41 -13.71 17.25
CA GLY A 597 -36.51 -13.55 18.70
C GLY A 597 -35.31 -12.84 19.32
N ASP A 598 -34.12 -12.95 18.72
CA ASP A 598 -32.92 -12.24 19.20
C ASP A 598 -33.00 -10.72 18.95
N MET A 599 -33.93 -10.26 18.12
CA MET A 599 -34.14 -8.83 17.82
C MET A 599 -35.23 -8.20 18.68
N ILE A 600 -35.99 -9.00 19.44
CA ILE A 600 -37.12 -8.51 20.24
C ILE A 600 -36.60 -8.00 21.59
N ALA A 601 -36.80 -6.71 21.85
CA ALA A 601 -36.55 -6.13 23.16
C ALA A 601 -37.79 -6.21 24.06
N ASP A 602 -37.58 -6.15 25.38
CA ASP A 602 -38.65 -6.23 26.37
C ASP A 602 -39.67 -5.09 26.21
N ARG A 603 -40.94 -5.37 26.52
CA ARG A 603 -42.02 -4.38 26.41
C ARG A 603 -41.76 -3.12 27.24
N GLU A 604 -41.17 -3.28 28.43
CA GLU A 604 -40.80 -2.16 29.29
C GLU A 604 -39.71 -1.29 28.64
N THR A 605 -38.68 -1.93 28.08
CA THR A 605 -37.63 -1.24 27.34
C THR A 605 -38.20 -0.50 26.14
N MET A 606 -39.10 -1.12 25.37
CA MET A 606 -39.74 -0.46 24.21
C MET A 606 -40.61 0.74 24.62
N LYS A 607 -41.27 0.70 25.78
CA LYS A 607 -41.98 1.88 26.31
C LYS A 607 -41.01 3.03 26.58
N LYS A 608 -39.88 2.74 27.25
CA LYS A 608 -38.85 3.75 27.53
C LYS A 608 -38.19 4.27 26.25
N VAL A 609 -37.96 3.41 25.25
CA VAL A 609 -37.45 3.80 23.91
C VAL A 609 -38.43 4.75 23.22
N ASN A 610 -39.71 4.41 23.18
CA ASN A 610 -40.73 5.28 22.60
C ASN A 610 -40.83 6.63 23.35
N GLN A 611 -40.67 6.62 24.67
CA GLN A 611 -40.62 7.84 25.48
C GLN A 611 -39.42 8.72 25.12
N SER A 612 -38.22 8.14 25.03
CA SER A 612 -37.01 8.87 24.62
C SER A 612 -37.15 9.50 23.23
N ILE A 613 -37.77 8.80 22.28
CA ILE A 613 -38.05 9.34 20.94
C ILE A 613 -39.08 10.48 21.02
N ALA A 614 -40.11 10.36 21.85
CA ALA A 614 -41.11 11.40 22.06
C ALA A 614 -40.49 12.67 22.67
N ASP A 615 -39.63 12.51 23.68
CA ASP A 615 -38.91 13.62 24.33
C ASP A 615 -38.04 14.37 23.31
N ALA A 616 -37.34 13.64 22.42
CA ALA A 616 -36.56 14.24 21.35
C ALA A 616 -37.42 15.01 20.33
N LYS A 617 -38.61 14.51 19.99
CA LYS A 617 -39.55 15.24 19.12
C LYS A 617 -40.04 16.53 19.77
N ILE A 618 -40.27 16.53 21.09
CA ILE A 618 -40.65 17.73 21.85
C ILE A 618 -39.49 18.74 21.84
N GLU A 619 -38.25 18.28 22.02
CA GLU A 619 -37.07 19.14 21.94
C GLU A 619 -36.93 19.79 20.56
N VAL A 620 -37.12 19.02 19.48
CA VAL A 620 -37.10 19.57 18.11
C VAL A 620 -38.24 20.56 17.88
N ALA A 621 -39.45 20.30 18.38
CA ALA A 621 -40.57 21.23 18.29
C ALA A 621 -40.24 22.57 18.98
N ARG A 622 -39.62 22.53 20.16
CA ARG A 622 -39.13 23.73 20.86
C ARG A 622 -38.09 24.48 20.03
N CYS A 623 -37.12 23.79 19.43
CA CYS A 623 -36.13 24.42 18.56
C CYS A 623 -36.77 25.07 17.33
N ILE A 624 -37.82 24.47 16.77
CA ILE A 624 -38.57 25.04 15.64
C ILE A 624 -39.28 26.33 16.09
N GLU A 625 -39.92 26.33 17.27
CA GLU A 625 -40.55 27.53 17.82
C GLU A 625 -39.55 28.67 18.09
N GLU A 626 -38.39 28.36 18.66
CA GLU A 626 -37.32 29.34 18.91
C GLU A 626 -36.80 29.94 17.60
N ALA A 627 -36.64 29.12 16.55
CA ALA A 627 -36.22 29.58 15.24
C ALA A 627 -37.29 30.48 14.59
N GLN A 628 -38.58 30.13 14.72
CA GLN A 628 -39.69 30.92 14.19
C GLN A 628 -39.87 32.26 14.92
N ARG A 629 -39.61 32.30 16.23
CA ARG A 629 -39.64 33.52 17.06
C ARG A 629 -38.40 34.40 16.89
N GLY A 630 -37.39 33.93 16.14
CA GLY A 630 -36.12 34.65 15.97
C GLY A 630 -35.26 34.72 17.22
N THR A 631 -35.55 33.91 18.24
CA THR A 631 -34.80 33.88 19.52
C THR A 631 -33.59 32.95 19.47
N LEU A 632 -33.44 32.16 18.40
CA LEU A 632 -32.33 31.24 18.22
C LEU A 632 -31.03 31.98 17.89
N GLN A 633 -30.06 31.95 18.81
CA GLN A 633 -28.74 32.52 18.58
C GLN A 633 -27.89 31.65 17.64
N PRO A 634 -27.20 32.24 16.65
CA PRO A 634 -26.26 31.53 15.80
C PRO A 634 -25.06 31.05 16.63
N LEU A 635 -24.55 29.85 16.30
CA LEU A 635 -23.28 29.37 16.82
C LEU A 635 -22.13 30.08 16.08
N PRO A 636 -20.95 30.26 16.70
CA PRO A 636 -19.81 30.89 16.05
C PRO A 636 -19.47 30.23 14.71
N GLY A 637 -19.43 31.02 13.63
CA GLY A 637 -19.11 30.53 12.28
C GLY A 637 -20.26 29.84 11.53
N LEU A 638 -21.46 29.75 12.12
CA LEU A 638 -22.64 29.16 11.48
C LEU A 638 -23.75 30.19 11.30
N THR A 639 -24.50 30.06 10.20
CA THR A 639 -25.75 30.81 10.03
C THR A 639 -26.81 30.33 11.02
N VAL A 640 -27.85 31.13 11.28
CA VAL A 640 -28.97 30.73 12.17
C VAL A 640 -29.63 29.42 11.71
N ARG A 641 -29.72 29.20 10.39
CA ARG A 641 -30.30 27.98 9.81
C ARG A 641 -29.39 26.76 10.02
N GLU A 642 -28.09 26.91 9.83
CA GLU A 642 -27.13 25.83 10.10
C GLU A 642 -27.04 25.52 11.59
N ALA A 643 -27.10 26.54 12.45
CA ALA A 643 -27.17 26.35 13.90
C ALA A 643 -28.44 25.59 14.31
N PHE A 644 -29.59 25.91 13.69
CA PHE A 644 -30.83 25.16 13.87
C PHE A 644 -30.67 23.69 13.46
N GLU A 645 -30.18 23.42 12.24
CA GLU A 645 -29.97 22.06 11.73
C GLU A 645 -28.99 21.26 12.60
N SER A 646 -27.92 21.90 13.08
CA SER A 646 -26.94 21.27 13.98
C SER A 646 -27.59 20.85 15.30
N ARG A 647 -28.38 21.72 15.94
CA ARG A 647 -29.08 21.39 17.21
C ARG A 647 -30.09 20.26 17.02
N VAL A 648 -30.86 20.30 15.94
CA VAL A 648 -31.86 19.24 15.64
C VAL A 648 -31.17 17.90 15.38
N ASN A 649 -30.10 17.87 14.57
CA ASN A 649 -29.35 16.65 14.33
C ASN A 649 -28.72 16.08 15.61
N GLN A 650 -28.21 16.95 16.50
CA GLN A 650 -27.66 16.53 17.78
C GLN A 650 -28.73 15.87 18.67
N ALA A 651 -29.92 16.48 18.78
CA ALA A 651 -31.04 15.93 19.57
C ALA A 651 -31.51 14.57 19.02
N LEU A 652 -31.68 14.45 17.69
CA LEU A 652 -32.13 13.21 17.06
C LEU A 652 -31.10 12.08 17.12
N ASN A 653 -29.80 12.40 16.97
CA ASN A 653 -28.73 11.41 17.11
C ASN A 653 -28.59 10.93 18.56
N LYS A 654 -28.71 11.85 19.53
CA LYS A 654 -28.70 11.50 20.95
C LYS A 654 -29.86 10.54 21.29
N ALA A 655 -31.06 10.83 20.80
CA ALA A 655 -32.22 9.98 21.01
C ALA A 655 -32.03 8.56 20.45
N ARG A 656 -31.45 8.44 19.25
CA ARG A 656 -31.08 7.15 18.65
C ARG A 656 -30.08 6.40 19.53
N ASP A 657 -29.02 7.06 19.98
CA ASP A 657 -27.95 6.43 20.75
C ASP A 657 -28.44 5.98 22.15
N ASP A 658 -29.29 6.80 22.80
CA ASP A 658 -29.89 6.46 24.09
C ASP A 658 -30.87 5.29 23.95
N ALA A 659 -31.74 5.32 22.94
CA ALA A 659 -32.64 4.22 22.61
C ALA A 659 -31.88 2.91 22.33
N GLY A 660 -30.77 2.99 21.58
CA GLY A 660 -29.89 1.86 21.30
C GLY A 660 -29.26 1.27 22.56
N LYS A 661 -28.74 2.12 23.46
CA LYS A 661 -28.07 1.68 24.71
C LYS A 661 -29.06 0.98 25.64
N MET A 662 -30.29 1.48 25.68
CA MET A 662 -31.37 0.88 26.47
C MET A 662 -31.75 -0.49 25.92
N ALA A 663 -31.87 -0.62 24.59
CA ALA A 663 -32.13 -1.91 23.95
C ALA A 663 -31.00 -2.92 24.24
N GLU A 664 -29.74 -2.55 24.06
CA GLU A 664 -28.59 -3.43 24.32
C GLU A 664 -28.51 -3.92 25.77
N ARG A 665 -28.73 -3.01 26.73
CA ARG A 665 -28.70 -3.35 28.17
C ARG A 665 -29.80 -4.32 28.55
N SER A 666 -30.96 -4.23 27.89
CA SER A 666 -32.06 -5.18 28.10
C SER A 666 -31.79 -6.57 27.50
N LEU A 667 -30.99 -6.66 26.45
CA LEU A 667 -30.71 -7.94 25.82
C LEU A 667 -29.92 -8.88 26.77
N PRO A 668 -30.41 -10.11 26.99
CA PRO A 668 -29.75 -11.07 27.85
C PRO A 668 -28.41 -11.54 27.26
N GLU A 669 -27.53 -12.07 28.09
CA GLU A 669 -26.20 -12.52 27.62
C GLU A 669 -26.27 -13.75 26.69
N TYR A 670 -27.33 -14.54 26.78
CA TYR A 670 -27.56 -15.67 25.89
C TYR A 670 -28.06 -15.27 24.50
N ASN A 671 -28.43 -14.01 24.29
CA ASN A 671 -28.88 -13.50 22.99
C ASN A 671 -27.78 -13.67 21.93
N ASN A 672 -28.12 -14.28 20.80
CA ASN A 672 -27.12 -14.69 19.81
C ASN A 672 -26.49 -13.49 19.08
N ILE A 673 -27.28 -12.45 18.79
CA ILE A 673 -26.78 -11.21 18.16
C ILE A 673 -25.79 -10.51 19.10
N LYS A 674 -26.13 -10.41 20.39
CA LYS A 674 -25.23 -9.84 21.40
C LYS A 674 -23.93 -10.64 21.51
N GLN A 675 -24.00 -11.98 21.48
CA GLN A 675 -22.80 -12.83 21.50
C GLN A 675 -21.87 -12.57 20.32
N MET A 676 -22.41 -12.38 19.12
CA MET A 676 -21.61 -12.06 17.93
C MET A 676 -20.94 -10.70 18.03
N VAL A 677 -21.69 -9.66 18.44
CA VAL A 677 -21.14 -8.31 18.59
C VAL A 677 -20.04 -8.27 19.67
N VAL A 678 -20.25 -8.92 20.81
CA VAL A 678 -19.24 -8.98 21.89
C VAL A 678 -18.01 -9.81 21.49
N SER A 679 -18.19 -10.91 20.73
CA SER A 679 -17.05 -11.66 20.18
C SER A 679 -16.26 -10.87 19.14
N GLY A 680 -16.93 -9.96 18.44
CA GLY A 680 -16.40 -9.19 17.31
C GLY A 680 -16.42 -9.95 15.98
N SER A 681 -17.17 -11.06 15.89
CA SER A 681 -17.29 -11.88 14.66
C SER A 681 -18.01 -11.15 13.53
N LYS A 682 -19.19 -10.60 13.81
CA LYS A 682 -19.97 -9.80 12.88
C LYS A 682 -20.95 -8.90 13.64
N GLY A 683 -21.25 -7.75 13.04
CA GLY A 683 -22.16 -6.76 13.61
C GLY A 683 -21.48 -5.80 14.57
N SER A 684 -22.20 -4.71 14.86
CA SER A 684 -21.81 -3.66 15.80
C SER A 684 -23.00 -3.29 16.69
N PHE A 685 -22.73 -2.49 17.72
CA PHE A 685 -23.76 -1.92 18.58
C PHE A 685 -24.85 -1.16 17.78
N VAL A 686 -24.45 -0.45 16.72
CA VAL A 686 -25.38 0.28 15.85
C VAL A 686 -26.37 -0.66 15.16
N ASN A 687 -25.93 -1.86 14.75
CA ASN A 687 -26.82 -2.82 14.10
C ASN A 687 -27.91 -3.31 15.06
N ILE A 688 -27.56 -3.57 16.33
CA ILE A 688 -28.53 -3.95 17.37
C ILE A 688 -29.56 -2.83 17.56
N SER A 689 -29.08 -1.58 17.67
CA SER A 689 -29.94 -0.41 17.82
C SER A 689 -30.94 -0.26 16.67
N GLN A 690 -30.49 -0.42 15.42
CA GLN A 690 -31.34 -0.25 14.24
C GLN A 690 -32.37 -1.38 14.06
N MET A 691 -31.99 -2.62 14.43
CA MET A 691 -32.89 -3.77 14.34
C MET A 691 -33.95 -3.77 15.44
N ALA A 692 -33.58 -3.44 16.68
CA ALA A 692 -34.45 -3.56 17.84
C ALA A 692 -35.17 -2.25 18.24
N ALA A 693 -34.49 -1.10 18.17
CA ALA A 693 -34.98 0.17 18.73
C ALA A 693 -35.50 1.14 17.66
N CYS A 694 -34.61 1.84 16.95
CA CYS A 694 -34.95 2.76 15.86
C CYS A 694 -33.79 2.89 14.86
N VAL A 695 -34.11 3.12 13.58
CA VAL A 695 -33.09 3.28 12.53
C VAL A 695 -32.40 4.64 12.63
N GLY A 696 -33.14 5.70 12.95
CA GLY A 696 -32.62 7.05 13.16
C GLY A 696 -32.66 7.96 11.92
N GLN A 697 -31.98 9.11 12.02
CA GLN A 697 -31.98 10.16 11.00
C GLN A 697 -31.28 9.72 9.71
N GLN A 698 -31.94 9.90 8.57
CA GLN A 698 -31.34 9.72 7.24
C GLN A 698 -30.78 11.05 6.74
N ASN A 699 -29.53 11.02 6.28
CA ASN A 699 -28.84 12.18 5.74
C ASN A 699 -28.53 11.98 4.26
N VAL A 700 -28.52 13.08 3.52
CA VAL A 700 -28.05 13.19 2.13
C VAL A 700 -27.15 14.41 2.05
N GLU A 701 -25.93 14.26 1.51
CA GLU A 701 -24.93 15.33 1.42
C GLU A 701 -24.61 15.98 2.79
N SER A 702 -24.53 15.16 3.83
CA SER A 702 -24.31 15.57 5.24
C SER A 702 -25.40 16.45 5.86
N ALA A 703 -26.55 16.61 5.19
CA ALA A 703 -27.72 17.32 5.71
C ALA A 703 -28.93 16.39 5.83
N ARG A 704 -29.93 16.78 6.62
CA ARG A 704 -31.24 16.11 6.60
C ARG A 704 -31.89 16.26 5.22
N ILE A 705 -32.78 15.34 4.86
CA ILE A 705 -33.39 15.24 3.52
C ILE A 705 -33.80 16.62 2.98
N PRO A 706 -33.22 17.11 1.87
CA PRO A 706 -33.49 18.43 1.34
C PRO A 706 -34.92 18.54 0.79
N PHE A 707 -35.40 19.77 0.64
CA PHE A 707 -36.69 20.02 0.00
C PHE A 707 -36.57 19.86 -1.52
N GLY A 708 -36.89 18.66 -2.03
CA GLY A 708 -36.89 18.37 -3.46
C GLY A 708 -38.11 18.93 -4.22
N PHE A 709 -39.24 19.12 -3.53
CA PHE A 709 -40.42 19.81 -4.06
C PHE A 709 -40.46 21.26 -3.56
N GLN A 710 -41.43 22.05 -4.04
CA GLN A 710 -41.65 23.45 -3.62
C GLN A 710 -41.78 23.57 -2.09
N ASN A 711 -40.66 23.84 -1.42
CA ASN A 711 -40.51 23.97 0.03
C ASN A 711 -41.04 22.78 0.85
N ARG A 712 -40.93 21.55 0.33
CA ARG A 712 -41.27 20.32 1.06
C ARG A 712 -40.47 19.12 0.55
N THR A 713 -40.37 18.07 1.35
CA THR A 713 -39.63 16.84 1.01
C THR A 713 -40.44 15.88 0.15
N LEU A 714 -41.71 15.64 0.51
CA LEU A 714 -42.67 14.80 -0.24
C LEU A 714 -44.02 15.53 -0.42
N PRO A 715 -44.84 15.16 -1.42
CA PRO A 715 -46.17 15.74 -1.62
C PRO A 715 -47.14 15.49 -0.46
N HIS A 716 -46.83 14.50 0.38
CA HIS A 716 -47.60 14.13 1.59
C HIS A 716 -47.39 15.10 2.77
N PHE A 717 -46.35 15.93 2.73
CA PHE A 717 -46.06 16.91 3.78
C PHE A 717 -46.52 18.31 3.39
N THR A 718 -46.79 19.12 4.40
CA THR A 718 -47.09 20.54 4.24
C THR A 718 -45.83 21.32 3.87
N LYS A 719 -46.01 22.53 3.33
CA LYS A 719 -44.87 23.39 2.96
C LYS A 719 -44.16 23.88 4.22
N TYR A 720 -42.84 23.98 4.14
CA TYR A 720 -41.92 24.43 5.19
C TYR A 720 -41.90 23.56 6.45
N ASP A 721 -42.35 22.32 6.38
CA ASP A 721 -42.30 21.39 7.51
C ASP A 721 -40.85 20.94 7.80
N GLN A 722 -40.30 21.46 8.91
CA GLN A 722 -38.97 21.14 9.44
C GLN A 722 -38.97 20.01 10.48
N GLY A 723 -40.13 19.38 10.71
CA GLY A 723 -40.29 18.31 11.68
C GLY A 723 -39.41 17.09 11.36
N PRO A 724 -39.10 16.24 12.37
CA PRO A 724 -38.26 15.06 12.19
C PRO A 724 -38.77 14.12 11.09
N VAL A 725 -40.08 13.85 11.07
CA VAL A 725 -40.69 12.90 10.11
C VAL A 725 -40.63 13.44 8.67
N SER A 726 -40.91 14.73 8.46
CA SER A 726 -40.82 15.38 7.15
C SER A 726 -39.39 15.36 6.60
N ARG A 727 -38.38 15.50 7.49
CA ARG A 727 -36.96 15.64 7.14
C ARG A 727 -36.18 14.33 7.26
N GLY A 728 -36.82 13.17 7.25
CA GLY A 728 -36.16 11.86 7.11
C GLY A 728 -35.71 11.18 8.41
N PHE A 729 -36.28 11.54 9.56
CA PHE A 729 -36.10 10.77 10.79
C PHE A 729 -36.94 9.50 10.76
N VAL A 730 -36.28 8.35 10.87
CA VAL A 730 -36.93 7.05 10.94
C VAL A 730 -37.07 6.63 12.40
N GLU A 731 -38.31 6.64 12.90
CA GLU A 731 -38.61 6.28 14.30
C GLU A 731 -38.73 4.77 14.50
N ASN A 732 -39.10 4.05 13.43
CA ASN A 732 -39.28 2.61 13.49
C ASN A 732 -37.95 1.85 13.39
N SER A 733 -37.94 0.62 13.89
CA SER A 733 -36.86 -0.33 13.70
C SER A 733 -37.14 -1.25 12.51
N TYR A 734 -36.13 -1.97 12.03
CA TYR A 734 -36.34 -2.98 10.98
C TYR A 734 -37.32 -4.08 11.40
N LEU A 735 -37.40 -4.40 12.70
CA LEU A 735 -38.36 -5.37 13.23
C LEU A 735 -39.81 -4.87 13.15
N ARG A 736 -40.06 -3.58 13.45
CA ARG A 736 -41.40 -2.99 13.35
C ARG A 736 -41.83 -2.77 11.89
N GLY A 737 -40.87 -2.55 11.01
CA GLY A 737 -41.11 -2.17 9.62
C GLY A 737 -41.19 -0.65 9.43
N LEU A 738 -40.81 -0.21 8.24
CA LEU A 738 -40.74 1.20 7.87
C LEU A 738 -42.08 1.67 7.27
N THR A 739 -42.51 2.88 7.60
CA THR A 739 -43.61 3.53 6.88
C THR A 739 -43.18 3.89 5.44
N PRO A 740 -44.12 4.11 4.50
CA PRO A 740 -43.77 4.44 3.11
C PRO A 740 -42.88 5.69 2.98
N GLN A 741 -43.10 6.72 3.81
CA GLN A 741 -42.28 7.92 3.82
C GLN A 741 -40.86 7.63 4.33
N GLU A 742 -40.74 6.91 5.45
CA GLU A 742 -39.46 6.47 6.02
C GLU A 742 -38.69 5.59 5.05
N PHE A 743 -39.36 4.64 4.39
CA PHE A 743 -38.76 3.76 3.40
C PHE A 743 -38.17 4.55 2.23
N PHE A 744 -38.89 5.53 1.71
CA PHE A 744 -38.39 6.37 0.62
C PHE A 744 -37.17 7.20 1.05
N PHE A 745 -37.20 7.82 2.24
CA PHE A 745 -36.05 8.57 2.76
C PHE A 745 -34.84 7.67 3.07
N HIS A 746 -35.08 6.47 3.58
CA HIS A 746 -34.02 5.49 3.79
C HIS A 746 -33.42 5.01 2.46
N ALA A 747 -34.23 4.83 1.42
CA ALA A 747 -33.76 4.51 0.09
C ALA A 747 -32.92 5.64 -0.53
N MET A 748 -33.28 6.91 -0.29
CA MET A 748 -32.48 8.06 -0.71
C MET A 748 -31.08 8.05 -0.06
N GLY A 749 -31.01 7.88 1.26
CA GLY A 749 -29.73 7.79 1.98
C GLY A 749 -28.91 6.55 1.56
N GLY A 750 -29.56 5.40 1.38
CA GLY A 750 -28.92 4.19 0.87
C GLY A 750 -28.36 4.36 -0.54
N ARG A 751 -29.06 5.09 -1.41
CA ARG A 751 -28.61 5.37 -2.79
C ARG A 751 -27.35 6.22 -2.82
N GLU A 752 -27.23 7.22 -1.95
CA GLU A 752 -26.00 8.00 -1.81
C GLU A 752 -24.81 7.11 -1.48
N GLY A 753 -24.95 6.21 -0.49
CA GLY A 753 -23.89 5.26 -0.11
C GLY A 753 -23.46 4.35 -1.27
N LEU A 754 -24.40 3.89 -2.10
CA LEU A 754 -24.09 3.09 -3.29
C LEU A 754 -23.34 3.89 -4.36
N ILE A 755 -23.73 5.15 -4.60
CA ILE A 755 -23.07 6.04 -5.56
C ILE A 755 -21.65 6.38 -5.06
N ASP A 756 -21.51 6.74 -3.79
CA ASP A 756 -20.23 7.05 -3.16
C ASP A 756 -19.27 5.86 -3.24
N THR A 757 -19.76 4.64 -3.00
CA THR A 757 -18.96 3.41 -3.18
C THR A 757 -18.45 3.26 -4.61
N ALA A 758 -19.31 3.51 -5.61
CA ALA A 758 -18.93 3.42 -7.02
C ALA A 758 -17.89 4.49 -7.44
N VAL A 759 -18.09 5.74 -6.99
CA VAL A 759 -17.17 6.86 -7.28
C VAL A 759 -15.83 6.66 -6.59
N LYS A 760 -15.84 6.35 -5.27
CA LYS A 760 -14.62 6.08 -4.49
C LYS A 760 -13.80 4.96 -5.11
N THR A 761 -14.44 3.91 -5.63
CA THR A 761 -13.71 2.79 -6.27
C THR A 761 -12.89 3.26 -7.49
N ALA A 762 -13.43 4.17 -8.31
CA ALA A 762 -12.71 4.70 -9.47
C ALA A 762 -11.59 5.67 -9.10
N GLU A 763 -11.86 6.57 -8.14
CA GLU A 763 -10.89 7.59 -7.70
C GLU A 763 -9.73 6.98 -6.91
N THR A 764 -10.02 6.12 -5.93
CA THR A 764 -9.00 5.46 -5.11
C THR A 764 -8.06 4.61 -5.98
N GLY A 765 -8.58 3.84 -6.93
CA GLY A 765 -7.74 3.07 -7.87
C GLY A 765 -6.86 3.95 -8.76
N TYR A 766 -7.32 5.16 -9.12
CA TYR A 766 -6.50 6.11 -9.87
C TYR A 766 -5.41 6.75 -9.00
N ILE A 767 -5.74 7.14 -7.77
CA ILE A 767 -4.79 7.70 -6.79
C ILE A 767 -3.70 6.68 -6.48
N GLN A 768 -4.09 5.45 -6.14
CA GLN A 768 -3.18 4.37 -5.84
C GLN A 768 -2.20 4.12 -7.00
N ARG A 769 -2.69 4.08 -8.25
CA ARG A 769 -1.82 3.95 -9.42
C ARG A 769 -0.84 5.11 -9.57
N ARG A 770 -1.27 6.35 -9.28
CA ARG A 770 -0.39 7.53 -9.35
C ARG A 770 0.69 7.48 -8.28
N LEU A 771 0.36 7.05 -7.06
CA LEU A 771 1.32 6.88 -5.98
C LEU A 771 2.36 5.82 -6.35
N VAL A 772 1.91 4.64 -6.78
CA VAL A 772 2.82 3.56 -7.20
C VAL A 772 3.73 4.04 -8.32
N LYS A 773 3.19 4.72 -9.34
CA LYS A 773 4.01 5.23 -10.46
C LYS A 773 5.00 6.32 -10.07
N ALA A 774 4.75 7.06 -9.00
CA ALA A 774 5.66 8.10 -8.51
C ALA A 774 6.77 7.53 -7.64
N LEU A 775 6.55 6.37 -7.01
CA LEU A 775 7.44 5.80 -6.00
C LEU A 775 8.00 4.42 -6.39
N GLU A 776 7.72 3.92 -7.62
CA GLU A 776 8.09 2.56 -8.03
C GLU A 776 9.60 2.30 -8.08
N ASP A 777 10.41 3.34 -8.22
CA ASP A 777 11.85 3.24 -8.35
C ASP A 777 12.60 3.52 -7.06
N VAL A 778 11.88 3.73 -5.95
CA VAL A 778 12.47 4.04 -4.65
C VAL A 778 12.69 2.76 -3.85
N MET A 779 13.95 2.51 -3.49
CA MET A 779 14.39 1.30 -2.79
C MET A 779 15.46 1.59 -1.72
N VAL A 780 15.60 0.67 -0.76
CA VAL A 780 16.69 0.69 0.23
C VAL A 780 17.95 0.11 -0.42
N ASN A 781 19.06 0.85 -0.35
CA ASN A 781 20.36 0.39 -0.82
C ASN A 781 21.18 -0.23 0.32
N TYR A 782 22.27 -0.92 -0.04
CA TYR A 782 23.17 -1.59 0.91
C TYR A 782 23.85 -0.66 1.92
N ASP A 783 23.87 0.65 1.66
CA ASP A 783 24.37 1.66 2.59
C ASP A 783 23.30 2.16 3.59
N GLY A 784 22.10 1.57 3.59
CA GLY A 784 20.97 1.98 4.43
C GLY A 784 20.21 3.21 3.92
N THR A 785 20.68 3.84 2.84
CA THR A 785 20.03 5.01 2.24
C THR A 785 18.88 4.58 1.33
N VAL A 786 17.87 5.43 1.22
CA VAL A 786 16.75 5.24 0.30
C VAL A 786 16.97 6.10 -0.93
N ARG A 787 17.07 5.47 -2.11
CA ARG A 787 17.36 6.17 -3.36
C ARG A 787 16.37 5.83 -4.46
N ASN A 788 16.25 6.76 -5.41
CA ASN A 788 15.51 6.54 -6.65
C ASN A 788 16.42 5.92 -7.74
N SER A 789 15.85 5.63 -8.92
CA SER A 789 16.59 5.05 -10.07
C SER A 789 17.75 5.90 -10.59
N LEU A 790 17.77 7.21 -10.30
CA LEU A 790 18.83 8.13 -10.69
C LEU A 790 19.96 8.19 -9.64
N GLY A 791 19.84 7.46 -8.54
CA GLY A 791 20.78 7.48 -7.42
C GLY A 791 20.64 8.72 -6.53
N GLN A 792 19.55 9.48 -6.64
CA GLN A 792 19.27 10.59 -5.75
C GLN A 792 18.74 10.05 -4.42
N ILE A 793 19.31 10.53 -3.32
CA ILE A 793 18.91 10.17 -1.96
C ILE A 793 17.59 10.87 -1.65
N VAL A 794 16.58 10.11 -1.23
CA VAL A 794 15.32 10.66 -0.68
C VAL A 794 15.30 10.59 0.84
N GLN A 795 15.88 9.54 1.44
CA GLN A 795 16.14 9.47 2.88
C GLN A 795 17.56 8.92 3.14
N PHE A 796 18.24 9.48 4.15
CA PHE A 796 19.57 9.00 4.56
C PHE A 796 19.50 7.68 5.34
N CYS A 797 18.40 7.46 6.05
CA CYS A 797 18.08 6.21 6.73
C CYS A 797 16.61 5.90 6.45
N TYR A 798 16.28 4.66 6.11
CA TYR A 798 14.90 4.26 5.88
C TYR A 798 14.04 4.55 7.13
N GLY A 799 12.91 5.24 6.96
CA GLY A 799 12.01 5.52 8.09
C GLY A 799 12.60 6.39 9.20
N GLU A 800 13.77 7.01 8.97
CA GLU A 800 14.58 7.74 9.97
C GLU A 800 15.12 6.88 11.12
N ASP A 801 14.78 5.59 11.20
CA ASP A 801 15.19 4.63 12.23
C ASP A 801 15.91 3.38 11.68
N GLY A 802 15.78 3.10 10.38
CA GLY A 802 16.37 1.97 9.68
C GLY A 802 15.68 0.63 9.95
N MET A 803 14.45 0.64 10.48
CA MET A 803 13.73 -0.56 10.92
C MET A 803 12.64 -0.97 9.92
N ASP A 804 12.43 -2.28 9.76
CA ASP A 804 11.28 -2.82 9.03
C ASP A 804 10.03 -2.69 9.91
N ALA A 805 9.01 -2.03 9.35
CA ALA A 805 7.73 -1.79 9.99
C ALA A 805 7.02 -3.08 10.45
N ALA A 806 7.26 -4.24 9.84
CA ALA A 806 6.66 -5.50 10.27
C ALA A 806 7.10 -5.94 11.69
N PHE A 807 8.28 -5.53 12.16
CA PHE A 807 8.84 -5.93 13.46
C PHE A 807 8.62 -4.90 14.59
N ILE A 808 7.86 -3.85 14.31
CA ILE A 808 7.64 -2.75 15.24
C ILE A 808 6.35 -2.97 16.05
N GLU A 809 6.39 -2.73 17.36
CA GLU A 809 5.24 -2.87 18.25
C GLU A 809 5.01 -1.58 19.05
N LYS A 810 3.75 -1.27 19.40
CA LYS A 810 3.46 -0.12 20.29
C LYS A 810 3.97 -0.40 21.70
N GLN A 811 4.85 0.47 22.19
CA GLN A 811 5.45 0.39 23.53
C GLN A 811 5.23 1.68 24.32
N ARG A 812 5.18 1.55 25.65
CA ARG A 812 4.92 2.66 26.57
C ARG A 812 6.21 3.22 27.16
N PHE A 813 6.39 4.53 27.05
CA PHE A 813 7.44 5.29 27.74
C PHE A 813 6.98 5.63 29.16
N ASP A 814 7.38 4.79 30.12
CA ASP A 814 6.95 4.90 31.53
C ASP A 814 7.45 6.21 32.18
N ASN A 815 8.62 6.72 31.78
CA ASN A 815 9.25 7.93 32.33
C ASN A 815 8.53 9.25 31.96
N LEU A 816 7.70 9.27 30.91
CA LEU A 816 7.17 10.51 30.34
C LEU A 816 6.08 11.17 31.21
N ARG A 817 5.11 10.39 31.70
CA ARG A 817 3.91 10.91 32.40
C ARG A 817 4.03 11.00 33.92
N LEU A 818 5.04 10.39 34.52
CA LEU A 818 5.23 10.41 35.97
C LEU A 818 5.42 11.83 36.48
N SER A 819 4.94 12.12 37.68
CA SER A 819 5.31 13.34 38.42
C SER A 819 6.81 13.30 38.76
N ASN A 820 7.40 14.44 39.13
CA ASN A 820 8.83 14.47 39.50
C ASN A 820 9.13 13.59 40.71
N LEU A 821 8.24 13.60 41.70
CA LEU A 821 8.37 12.78 42.91
C LEU A 821 8.21 11.29 42.61
N GLU A 822 7.22 10.89 41.80
CA GLU A 822 7.09 9.49 41.37
C GLU A 822 8.26 9.03 40.50
N PHE A 823 8.82 9.92 39.70
CA PHE A 823 10.00 9.63 38.88
C PHE A 823 11.24 9.40 39.74
N GLU A 824 11.51 10.27 40.71
CA GLU A 824 12.59 10.07 41.67
C GLU A 824 12.39 8.77 42.46
N ASN A 825 11.19 8.52 42.97
CA ASN A 825 10.90 7.27 43.68
C ASN A 825 11.12 6.02 42.82
N LYS A 826 10.82 6.09 41.52
CA LYS A 826 10.93 4.94 40.62
C LYS A 826 12.35 4.67 40.09
N TYR A 827 13.17 5.71 39.94
CA TYR A 827 14.47 5.61 39.24
C TYR A 827 15.68 5.94 40.10
N LEU A 828 15.53 6.71 41.18
CA LEU A 828 16.67 7.13 42.01
C LEU A 828 17.11 6.00 42.93
N LEU A 829 18.35 5.54 42.72
CA LEU A 829 19.05 4.58 43.58
C LEU A 829 20.22 5.29 44.27
N THR A 830 20.18 5.38 45.60
CA THR A 830 21.24 6.01 46.41
C THR A 830 21.78 5.04 47.44
N VAL A 831 23.09 5.14 47.73
CA VAL A 831 23.72 4.42 48.84
C VAL A 831 23.74 5.36 50.05
N LYS A 832 23.22 4.89 51.19
CA LYS A 832 23.28 5.62 52.46
C LYS A 832 24.72 5.61 52.99
N PRO A 833 25.11 6.58 53.84
CA PRO A 833 26.41 6.57 54.52
C PRO A 833 26.68 5.33 55.37
N SER A 834 25.63 4.56 55.73
CA SER A 834 25.71 3.27 56.41
C SER A 834 26.09 2.09 55.50
N GLY A 835 26.22 2.28 54.18
CA GLY A 835 26.50 1.22 53.20
C GLY A 835 25.26 0.53 52.62
N GLU A 836 24.06 0.85 53.12
CA GLU A 836 22.79 0.28 52.66
C GLU A 836 22.19 1.08 51.49
N LEU A 837 21.60 0.39 50.51
CA LEU A 837 20.84 1.04 49.43
C LEU A 837 19.52 1.62 49.94
N ASN A 838 18.99 2.63 49.24
CA ASN A 838 17.64 3.17 49.45
C ASN A 838 16.56 2.27 48.81
N VAL A 839 16.67 0.97 49.06
CA VAL A 839 15.78 -0.11 48.62
C VAL A 839 15.77 -1.16 49.74
N ASP A 840 14.71 -1.96 49.85
CA ASP A 840 14.57 -2.92 50.94
C ASP A 840 15.71 -3.96 50.92
N SER A 841 16.50 -4.00 52.00
CA SER A 841 17.65 -4.91 52.19
C SER A 841 17.28 -6.40 52.10
N ALA A 842 16.00 -6.75 52.28
CA ALA A 842 15.51 -8.12 52.12
C ALA A 842 15.42 -8.60 50.66
N LEU A 843 15.56 -7.69 49.69
CA LEU A 843 15.48 -7.99 48.27
C LEU A 843 16.83 -8.42 47.66
N PHE A 844 17.91 -8.37 48.43
CA PHE A 844 19.28 -8.58 47.95
C PHE A 844 19.99 -9.68 48.72
N ASP A 845 20.87 -10.40 48.02
CA ASP A 845 21.81 -11.30 48.68
C ASP A 845 23.02 -10.47 49.16
N ASN A 846 23.07 -10.20 50.47
CA ASN A 846 24.01 -9.25 51.08
C ASN A 846 25.49 -9.70 50.94
N ASP A 847 25.75 -11.00 50.81
CA ASP A 847 27.10 -11.56 50.71
C ASP A 847 27.78 -11.20 49.37
N ALA A 848 27.03 -11.02 48.29
CA ALA A 848 27.55 -10.61 46.99
C ALA A 848 27.87 -9.10 46.90
N PHE A 849 27.33 -8.29 47.82
CA PHE A 849 27.40 -6.83 47.80
C PHE A 849 28.69 -6.27 48.42
N LEU A 850 29.24 -6.97 49.43
CA LEU A 850 30.43 -6.54 50.18
C LEU A 850 31.76 -6.97 49.52
N ASP A 851 31.73 -7.96 48.62
CA ASP A 851 32.93 -8.61 48.07
C ASP A 851 33.48 -7.95 46.79
N ALA A 852 32.80 -6.94 46.22
CA ALA A 852 33.10 -6.43 44.89
C ALA A 852 34.37 -5.56 44.77
N GLY A 853 35.01 -5.13 45.87
CA GLY A 853 36.26 -4.36 45.82
C GLY A 853 36.19 -3.01 45.08
N ILE A 854 34.99 -2.52 44.75
CA ILE A 854 34.78 -1.27 44.02
C ILE A 854 34.84 -0.10 45.01
N SER A 855 35.60 0.96 44.67
CA SER A 855 35.63 2.18 45.46
C SER A 855 34.22 2.79 45.58
N TYR A 856 33.73 2.95 46.81
CA TYR A 856 32.42 3.53 47.16
C TYR A 856 32.10 4.83 46.40
N LEU A 857 33.13 5.63 46.12
CA LEU A 857 33.00 6.90 45.41
C LEU A 857 32.75 6.72 43.91
N ALA A 858 33.39 5.72 43.28
CA ALA A 858 33.17 5.39 41.87
C ALA A 858 31.79 4.77 41.64
N PHE A 859 31.31 3.96 42.59
CA PHE A 859 29.99 3.34 42.54
C PHE A 859 28.85 4.38 42.64
N ASN A 860 28.92 5.28 43.62
CA ASN A 860 27.93 6.35 43.76
C ASN A 860 27.93 7.30 42.56
N LYS A 861 29.10 7.54 41.95
CA LYS A 861 29.19 8.33 40.73
C LYS A 861 28.45 7.67 39.57
N ALA A 862 28.64 6.36 39.35
CA ALA A 862 27.95 5.63 38.28
C ALA A 862 26.42 5.66 38.42
N LEU A 863 25.89 5.54 39.65
CA LEU A 863 24.45 5.67 39.92
C LEU A 863 23.92 7.09 39.68
N ALA A 864 24.69 8.11 40.07
CA ALA A 864 24.33 9.49 39.82
C ALA A 864 24.35 9.83 38.32
N ASP A 865 25.32 9.29 37.58
CA ASP A 865 25.44 9.46 36.12
C ASP A 865 24.27 8.80 35.39
N GLU A 866 23.85 7.58 35.80
CA GLU A 866 22.65 6.91 35.27
C GLU A 866 21.38 7.77 35.46
N PHE A 867 21.17 8.27 36.69
CA PHE A 867 20.00 9.09 36.98
C PHE A 867 20.02 10.42 36.22
N ALA A 868 21.18 11.07 36.13
CA ALA A 868 21.34 12.31 35.35
C ALA A 868 21.01 12.08 33.86
N GLN A 869 21.43 10.94 33.29
CA GLN A 869 21.08 10.56 31.92
C GLN A 869 19.57 10.36 31.75
N LEU A 870 18.90 9.68 32.69
CA LEU A 870 17.44 9.48 32.65
C LEU A 870 16.66 10.81 32.75
N VAL A 871 17.16 11.77 33.54
CA VAL A 871 16.60 13.13 33.62
C VAL A 871 16.78 13.87 32.29
N SER A 872 17.96 13.79 31.67
CA SER A 872 18.23 14.35 30.35
C SER A 872 17.30 13.76 29.29
N ASP A 873 17.17 12.43 29.27
CA ASP A 873 16.29 11.71 28.34
C ASP A 873 14.82 12.12 28.53
N ARG A 874 14.37 12.26 29.78
CA ARG A 874 13.00 12.73 30.10
C ARG A 874 12.76 14.17 29.62
N ASN A 875 13.74 15.05 29.77
CA ASN A 875 13.65 16.42 29.28
C ASN A 875 13.62 16.47 27.75
N LEU A 876 14.44 15.66 27.07
CA LEU A 876 14.41 15.52 25.62
C LEU A 876 13.03 15.07 25.12
N LEU A 877 12.46 14.03 25.75
CA LEU A 877 11.15 13.53 25.38
C LEU A 877 10.03 14.56 25.59
N ARG A 878 10.05 15.32 26.69
CA ARG A 878 8.99 16.31 26.99
C ARG A 878 9.10 17.59 26.16
N ASN A 879 10.32 18.08 25.96
CA ASN A 879 10.53 19.41 25.40
C ASN A 879 10.65 19.37 23.87
N PHE A 880 11.20 18.30 23.30
CA PHE A 880 11.51 18.22 21.87
C PHE A 880 10.66 17.18 21.13
N VAL A 881 10.58 15.95 21.64
CA VAL A 881 9.98 14.83 20.88
C VAL A 881 8.47 14.74 21.03
N PHE A 882 7.96 14.59 22.26
CA PHE A 882 6.56 14.32 22.59
C PHE A 882 5.92 15.46 23.37
N THR A 883 5.82 16.63 22.73
CA THR A 883 5.23 17.84 23.34
C THR A 883 3.76 17.69 23.70
N SER A 884 3.05 16.73 23.10
CA SER A 884 1.64 16.39 23.39
C SER A 884 1.44 15.56 24.67
N GLY A 885 2.50 14.94 25.22
CA GLY A 885 2.40 14.03 26.36
C GLY A 885 1.87 12.63 26.02
N GLU A 886 1.85 12.25 24.73
CA GLU A 886 1.60 10.88 24.29
C GLU A 886 2.77 9.97 24.65
N ASN A 887 2.50 8.91 25.41
CA ASN A 887 3.51 7.99 25.92
C ASN A 887 3.51 6.61 25.26
N GLU A 888 2.66 6.36 24.25
CA GLU A 888 2.64 5.10 23.50
C GLU A 888 3.16 5.34 22.08
N TRP A 889 4.29 4.72 21.74
CA TRP A 889 4.89 4.86 20.40
C TRP A 889 5.36 3.52 19.84
N PRO A 890 5.26 3.32 18.53
CA PRO A 890 5.76 2.12 17.87
C PRO A 890 7.30 2.07 17.96
N MET A 891 7.84 1.01 18.54
CA MET A 891 9.27 0.77 18.73
C MET A 891 9.60 -0.70 18.43
N PRO A 892 10.80 -1.00 17.87
CA PRO A 892 11.23 -2.37 17.67
C PRO A 892 11.41 -3.07 19.03
N VAL A 893 11.35 -4.41 19.05
CA VAL A 893 11.63 -5.26 20.22
C VAL A 893 10.80 -4.93 21.47
N ASN A 894 9.76 -5.71 21.75
CA ASN A 894 8.94 -5.53 22.95
C ASN A 894 9.69 -5.92 24.24
N ILE A 895 10.32 -4.95 24.90
CA ILE A 895 11.20 -5.19 26.06
C ILE A 895 10.42 -5.72 27.26
N LYS A 896 9.21 -5.21 27.51
CA LYS A 896 8.36 -5.64 28.64
C LYS A 896 8.00 -7.13 28.53
N ARG A 897 7.75 -7.60 27.30
CA ARG A 897 7.47 -9.01 27.04
C ARG A 897 8.70 -9.88 27.25
N LEU A 898 9.87 -9.45 26.76
CA LEU A 898 11.12 -10.18 27.00
C LEU A 898 11.48 -10.28 28.49
N ILE A 899 11.25 -9.23 29.27
CA ILE A 899 11.42 -9.27 30.73
C ILE A 899 10.51 -10.33 31.34
N ARG A 900 9.24 -10.38 30.93
CA ARG A 900 8.31 -11.40 31.43
C ARG A 900 8.75 -12.81 31.05
N ASN A 901 9.27 -13.00 29.83
CA ASN A 901 9.81 -14.28 29.39
C ASN A 901 11.02 -14.69 30.24
N ALA A 902 11.94 -13.76 30.52
CA ALA A 902 13.08 -14.01 31.41
C ALA A 902 12.62 -14.40 32.83
N GLN A 903 11.64 -13.68 33.39
CA GLN A 903 11.10 -13.99 34.72
C GLN A 903 10.53 -15.41 34.80
N VAL A 904 9.79 -15.83 33.78
CA VAL A 904 9.19 -17.16 33.73
C VAL A 904 10.23 -18.25 33.50
N MET A 905 11.18 -18.02 32.57
CA MET A 905 12.22 -18.99 32.20
C MET A 905 13.20 -19.27 33.35
N PHE A 906 13.62 -18.23 34.07
CA PHE A 906 14.61 -18.35 35.16
C PHE A 906 13.95 -18.39 36.55
N HIS A 907 12.62 -18.51 36.62
CA HIS A 907 11.86 -18.56 37.87
C HIS A 907 12.20 -17.39 38.83
N CYS A 908 12.27 -16.18 38.28
CA CYS A 908 12.48 -14.97 39.07
C CYS A 908 11.20 -14.63 39.82
N HIS A 909 11.25 -14.64 41.16
CA HIS A 909 10.12 -14.35 42.01
C HIS A 909 10.46 -13.25 43.00
N ALA A 910 9.47 -12.40 43.33
CA ALA A 910 9.64 -11.28 44.26
C ALA A 910 10.05 -11.69 45.69
N HIS A 911 9.87 -12.96 46.06
CA HIS A 911 10.26 -13.49 47.37
C HIS A 911 11.69 -14.01 47.43
N ARG A 912 12.41 -14.08 46.29
CA ARG A 912 13.81 -14.51 46.24
C ARG A 912 14.69 -13.27 46.07
N PRO A 913 15.75 -13.11 46.89
CA PRO A 913 16.68 -12.02 46.70
C PRO A 913 17.41 -12.17 45.36
N THR A 914 17.69 -11.05 44.71
CA THR A 914 18.49 -11.04 43.48
C THR A 914 19.98 -11.11 43.78
N ASN A 915 20.72 -11.86 42.96
CA ASN A 915 22.18 -11.92 42.95
C ASN A 915 22.84 -10.88 42.04
N LEU A 916 22.05 -9.99 41.44
CA LEU A 916 22.49 -9.04 40.43
C LEU A 916 23.03 -7.76 41.08
N HIS A 917 24.28 -7.40 40.76
CA HIS A 917 24.91 -6.18 41.26
C HIS A 917 24.56 -4.96 40.36
N PRO A 918 24.18 -3.79 40.92
CA PRO A 918 23.80 -2.60 40.13
C PRO A 918 24.88 -2.13 39.14
N SER A 919 26.17 -2.22 39.48
CA SER A 919 27.26 -1.86 38.54
C SER A 919 27.30 -2.76 37.30
N LEU A 920 26.94 -4.04 37.47
CA LEU A 920 26.88 -4.97 36.35
C LEU A 920 25.72 -4.60 35.41
N VAL A 921 24.59 -4.15 35.97
CA VAL A 921 23.46 -3.63 35.19
C VAL A 921 23.89 -2.44 34.35
N ILE A 922 24.48 -1.41 34.96
CA ILE A 922 24.89 -0.18 34.25
C ILE A 922 25.90 -0.50 33.15
N SER A 923 26.99 -1.21 33.48
CA SER A 923 28.04 -1.55 32.50
C SER A 923 27.52 -2.42 31.35
N THR A 924 26.60 -3.34 31.63
CA THR A 924 26.00 -4.21 30.61
C THR A 924 25.00 -3.47 29.73
N VAL A 925 24.18 -2.57 30.29
CA VAL A 925 23.29 -1.70 29.51
C VAL A 925 24.12 -0.77 28.62
N GLU A 926 25.19 -0.17 29.12
CA GLU A 926 26.09 0.65 28.29
C GLU A 926 26.71 -0.15 27.15
N ARG A 927 27.14 -1.40 27.41
CA ARG A 927 27.63 -2.31 26.39
C ARG A 927 26.57 -2.64 25.34
N LEU A 928 25.34 -2.91 25.77
CA LEU A 928 24.19 -3.13 24.88
C LEU A 928 23.97 -1.91 23.98
N LEU A 929 23.86 -0.71 24.57
CA LEU A 929 23.60 0.53 23.84
C LEU A 929 24.67 0.86 22.80
N LYS A 930 25.93 0.50 23.05
CA LYS A 930 27.04 0.60 22.07
C LYS A 930 26.91 -0.43 20.94
N GLY A 931 26.39 -1.62 21.24
CA GLY A 931 26.15 -2.68 20.26
C GLY A 931 24.93 -2.48 19.35
N LEU A 932 24.07 -1.49 19.63
CA LEU A 932 22.91 -1.14 18.81
C LEU A 932 23.36 -0.22 17.66
N THR A 933 23.70 -0.82 16.52
CA THR A 933 24.15 -0.13 15.31
C THR A 933 23.21 -0.36 14.14
N VAL A 934 22.68 0.72 13.58
CA VAL A 934 21.90 0.75 12.32
C VAL A 934 22.80 1.21 11.19
N ILE A 935 23.47 2.35 11.38
CA ILE A 935 24.41 2.91 10.39
C ILE A 935 25.82 2.47 10.77
N ARG A 936 26.50 1.78 9.85
CA ARG A 936 27.85 1.28 10.05
C ARG A 936 28.87 2.30 9.54
N GLY A 937 29.78 2.73 10.39
CA GLY A 937 30.87 3.66 10.05
C GLY A 937 31.61 4.11 11.31
N ASN A 938 32.89 4.44 11.16
CA ASN A 938 33.74 4.96 12.26
C ASN A 938 34.04 6.47 12.08
N ASP A 939 33.46 7.08 11.05
CA ASP A 939 33.52 8.52 10.83
C ASP A 939 32.54 9.25 11.76
N ALA A 940 32.90 10.46 12.18
CA ALA A 940 32.09 11.25 13.10
C ALA A 940 30.65 11.47 12.60
N LEU A 941 30.44 11.56 11.28
CA LEU A 941 29.12 11.75 10.69
C LEU A 941 28.26 10.49 10.84
N SER A 942 28.82 9.31 10.58
CA SER A 942 28.12 8.04 10.75
C SER A 942 27.85 7.70 12.21
N GLU A 943 28.74 8.05 13.14
CA GLU A 943 28.49 7.91 14.58
C GLU A 943 27.33 8.83 15.04
N GLU A 944 27.30 10.07 14.56
CA GLU A 944 26.21 11.01 14.82
C GLU A 944 24.88 10.50 14.22
N ALA A 945 24.90 10.06 12.97
CA ALA A 945 23.73 9.54 12.29
C ALA A 945 23.18 8.28 12.97
N ASN A 946 24.05 7.35 13.39
CA ASN A 946 23.65 6.17 14.14
C ASN A 946 23.06 6.53 15.51
N THR A 947 23.64 7.53 16.18
CA THR A 947 23.13 8.02 17.46
C THR A 947 21.73 8.60 17.30
N ASN A 948 21.49 9.39 16.24
CA ASN A 948 20.18 9.95 15.93
C ASN A 948 19.15 8.87 15.58
N ALA A 949 19.50 7.91 14.73
CA ALA A 949 18.60 6.82 14.35
C ALA A 949 18.16 5.94 15.53
N THR A 950 19.02 5.80 16.55
CA THR A 950 18.78 4.90 17.70
C THR A 950 18.33 5.61 18.97
N ILE A 951 18.22 6.94 18.97
CA ILE A 951 18.02 7.74 20.19
C ILE A 951 16.78 7.33 20.98
N LEU A 952 15.63 7.19 20.32
CA LEU A 952 14.37 6.86 21.00
C LEU A 952 14.37 5.46 21.59
N PHE A 953 14.94 4.49 20.87
CA PHE A 953 15.06 3.13 21.37
C PHE A 953 16.06 3.04 22.52
N LYS A 954 17.19 3.77 22.47
CA LYS A 954 18.14 3.88 23.58
C LYS A 954 17.51 4.46 24.84
N VAL A 955 16.69 5.52 24.69
CA VAL A 955 15.92 6.09 25.81
C VAL A 955 14.95 5.07 26.40
N LEU A 956 14.25 4.31 25.55
CA LEU A 956 13.34 3.26 26.00
C LEU A 956 14.08 2.18 26.79
N VAL A 957 15.19 1.66 26.27
CA VAL A 957 16.03 0.64 26.92
C VAL A 957 16.51 1.12 28.28
N ARG A 958 17.06 2.34 28.39
CA ARG A 958 17.50 2.91 29.67
C ARG A 958 16.35 3.08 30.65
N SER A 959 15.19 3.55 30.17
CA SER A 959 14.02 3.75 31.04
C SER A 959 13.43 2.46 31.59
N ILE A 960 13.60 1.34 30.89
CA ILE A 960 13.08 0.03 31.33
C ILE A 960 14.14 -0.70 32.14
N LEU A 961 15.39 -0.75 31.68
CA LEU A 961 16.49 -1.48 32.30
C LEU A 961 17.30 -0.62 33.31
N ALA A 962 16.68 0.41 33.88
CA ALA A 962 17.31 1.19 34.96
C ALA A 962 17.62 0.29 36.15
N SER A 963 18.78 0.48 36.78
CA SER A 963 19.30 -0.36 37.87
C SER A 963 18.26 -0.64 38.96
N LYS A 964 17.59 0.39 39.47
CA LYS A 964 16.53 0.27 40.46
C LYS A 964 15.36 -0.61 40.01
N ARG A 965 14.87 -0.42 38.78
CA ARG A 965 13.71 -1.16 38.26
C ARG A 965 14.01 -2.63 38.05
N VAL A 966 15.20 -2.94 37.53
CA VAL A 966 15.64 -4.33 37.32
C VAL A 966 15.66 -5.12 38.63
N LEU A 967 16.09 -4.46 39.70
CA LEU A 967 16.24 -5.07 41.02
C LEU A 967 14.94 -5.11 41.81
N GLU A 968 14.18 -4.01 41.83
CA GLU A 968 12.99 -3.83 42.67
C GLU A 968 11.68 -4.26 41.98
N GLU A 969 11.50 -4.00 40.68
CA GLU A 969 10.26 -4.37 39.97
C GLU A 969 10.34 -5.76 39.34
N PHE A 970 11.50 -6.09 38.73
CA PHE A 970 11.62 -7.30 37.91
C PHE A 970 12.29 -8.47 38.62
N HIS A 971 13.11 -8.20 39.64
CA HIS A 971 13.85 -9.19 40.42
C HIS A 971 14.67 -10.17 39.55
N LEU A 972 15.33 -9.65 38.51
CA LEU A 972 16.12 -10.47 37.59
C LEU A 972 17.39 -10.98 38.26
N THR A 973 17.78 -12.22 37.97
CA THR A 973 19.09 -12.78 38.31
C THR A 973 20.14 -12.38 37.28
N THR A 974 21.43 -12.58 37.58
CA THR A 974 22.53 -12.32 36.63
C THR A 974 22.37 -13.05 35.31
N GLU A 975 22.05 -14.35 35.34
CA GLU A 975 21.82 -15.16 34.14
C GLU A 975 20.61 -14.68 33.34
N ALA A 976 19.50 -14.36 34.02
CA ALA A 976 18.29 -13.87 33.37
C ALA A 976 18.51 -12.51 32.67
N PHE A 977 19.31 -11.65 33.30
CA PHE A 977 19.63 -10.33 32.77
C PHE A 977 20.59 -10.39 31.59
N GLU A 978 21.62 -11.25 31.63
CA GLU A 978 22.52 -11.47 30.48
C GLU A 978 21.77 -12.05 29.27
N TRP A 979 20.87 -13.01 29.51
CA TRP A 979 20.00 -13.55 28.47
C TRP A 979 19.11 -12.46 27.84
N LEU A 980 18.47 -11.64 28.67
CA LEU A 980 17.59 -10.56 28.22
C LEU A 980 18.34 -9.56 27.31
N VAL A 981 19.54 -9.16 27.71
CA VAL A 981 20.38 -8.21 26.97
C VAL A 981 20.80 -8.79 25.62
N ALA A 982 21.23 -10.06 25.60
CA ALA A 982 21.60 -10.75 24.36
C ALA A 982 20.40 -10.86 23.40
N GLU A 983 19.22 -11.18 23.92
CA GLU A 983 18.00 -11.32 23.13
C GLU A 983 17.50 -9.98 22.57
N ILE A 984 17.61 -8.88 23.35
CA ILE A 984 17.31 -7.54 22.85
C ILE A 984 18.21 -7.19 21.66
N GLN A 985 19.51 -7.47 21.75
CA GLN A 985 20.46 -7.19 20.67
C GLN A 985 20.15 -8.03 19.43
N ASN A 986 19.86 -9.32 19.59
CA ASN A 986 19.54 -10.22 18.48
C ASN A 986 18.28 -9.76 17.74
N ARG A 987 17.19 -9.49 18.47
CA ARG A 987 15.92 -9.04 17.88
C ARG A 987 16.01 -7.66 17.25
N PHE A 988 16.83 -6.77 17.80
CA PHE A 988 17.07 -5.47 17.20
C PHE A 988 17.76 -5.59 15.84
N ASN A 989 18.73 -6.50 15.71
CA ASN A 989 19.39 -6.76 14.43
C ASN A 989 18.44 -7.40 13.41
N LEU A 990 17.55 -8.29 13.84
CA LEU A 990 16.53 -8.90 12.98
C LEU A 990 15.46 -7.90 12.49
N ALA A 991 15.20 -6.84 13.27
CA ALA A 991 14.21 -5.83 12.93
C ALA A 991 14.71 -4.79 11.90
N GLN A 992 15.98 -4.82 11.51
CA GLN A 992 16.53 -3.87 10.54
C GLN A 992 15.96 -4.09 9.14
N ALA A 993 15.74 -3.00 8.40
CA ALA A 993 15.25 -3.09 7.03
C ALA A 993 16.30 -3.73 6.12
N ASN A 994 15.85 -4.66 5.27
CA ASN A 994 16.74 -5.39 4.38
C ASN A 994 17.06 -4.54 3.13
N PRO A 995 18.35 -4.41 2.74
CA PRO A 995 18.71 -3.82 1.46
C PRO A 995 18.05 -4.54 0.29
N GLY A 996 17.60 -3.79 -0.71
CA GLY A 996 16.82 -4.33 -1.83
C GLY A 996 15.31 -4.21 -1.64
N GLU A 997 14.83 -3.80 -0.47
CA GLU A 997 13.40 -3.61 -0.24
C GLU A 997 12.84 -2.45 -1.07
N MET A 998 11.76 -2.73 -1.82
CA MET A 998 11.07 -1.76 -2.68
C MET A 998 10.13 -0.87 -1.88
N VAL A 999 10.69 -0.12 -0.93
CA VAL A 999 9.96 0.68 0.07
C VAL A 999 9.03 1.73 -0.54
N GLY A 1000 9.35 2.25 -1.73
CA GLY A 1000 8.47 3.20 -2.40
C GLY A 1000 7.16 2.57 -2.88
N THR A 1001 7.23 1.36 -3.44
CA THR A 1001 6.02 0.61 -3.81
C THR A 1001 5.21 0.18 -2.59
N LEU A 1002 5.89 -0.22 -1.51
CA LEU A 1002 5.26 -0.61 -0.27
C LEU A 1002 4.52 0.57 0.38
N ALA A 1003 5.18 1.73 0.46
CA ALA A 1003 4.57 2.96 0.96
C ALA A 1003 3.38 3.40 0.10
N ALA A 1004 3.52 3.36 -1.23
CA ALA A 1004 2.46 3.73 -2.15
C ALA A 1004 1.20 2.83 -2.06
N GLN A 1005 1.36 1.56 -1.66
CA GLN A 1005 0.25 0.65 -1.42
C GLN A 1005 -0.32 0.77 -0.01
N SER A 1006 0.48 1.25 0.94
CA SER A 1006 0.09 1.38 2.35
C SER A 1006 -0.75 2.64 2.60
N ILE A 1007 -0.50 3.69 1.82
CA ILE A 1007 -1.29 4.93 1.73
C ILE A 1007 -2.52 4.70 0.87
#